data_AF-A0A8B6X1B3-F1
#
_entry.id   AF-A0A8B6X1B3-F1
#
_cell.length_a   1.000
_cell.length_b   1.000
_cell.length_c   1.000
_cell.angle_alpha   90.00
_cell.angle_beta   90.00
_cell.angle_gamma   90.00
#
_symmetry.space_group_name_H-M   'P 1'
#
loop_
_entity.id
_entity.type
_entity.pdbx_description
1 polymer ?
#
loop_
_entity_poly.entity_id
_entity_poly.type
_entity_poly.pdbx_seq_one_letter_code
_entity_poly.pdbx_strand_id
1 'polypeptide(L)'
;MRQGQQLPAVRWVFTAIAAGLLAACGGGGDSSAGGASAAISVAHVDPAASDVPEHAADASELPATTEPAARAGDAEPVATDDAPVDAAEAGPADDATDTAAPAARAVAAATGTAPAAWQTAVTQWRPLAESDISIAPGSALDFTSIMSRYASRDRSLCANWSMATLILPSTDAEMNALVAEVKRRGYNFVRMQSLDASLLTRARSTDREFDPVKLDKFFRLTAALSRAGVRYSVDIYSGDASYMKAATLNAIGWDKGKLRLLYDERFMDDWKGAVDTILGKTNPYLKKPLALDTRLRLVIGVNEGGIAFKGGFQRRFEPELAAPWNRWLADHYGSTAAWRAAWGSVATTTEDPSAGNVAMPGFDTRGDIRGQDFARFMNALETGLLKRMTDYLRAKGYTGFVSHMNVRNSWQEDFSREAGNAITYNAYHDHPSSYGLGATIRDESVFDGQFNYLRHAALHRYLDRPFYLTEGSQVFWNRWRREYALAGAYASHQGWEGLCSFGFTHDSLRYDPNTIWLTRRYVESFQMWGDPILIGVDRINNFLYRRGDVSEGTKPLGYVMRPKEAYAVPTLQPWNMNFGVFASKRAFLHQIGLLPESKFDASGNWIGGTKPYTWLSDPLRVREEYQPTPRKAYANVSLIDAQWYEAAARDREAGHLPASNKTNAPADIVQSDNAQLLWEMRERRARVITAKSELITWGDTPAIGRVLRVMPQSSPNSLVSIHTLDDKSIGSSSHMLLVHLSDARNTDMKFSDATEKTITDWGHLPVILRGSIVSARLIRGGAWKLYALDMRGNRIEERPITHPSTTTIEFTLDNTTGSQPVMYYELVKQ
;
A
#
# COMPACT_ATOMS: atom_id res chain seq x y z
N MET A 1 -9.39 61.15 19.69
CA MET A 1 -10.87 61.07 19.85
C MET A 1 -11.45 60.67 18.50
N ARG A 2 -12.35 59.69 18.31
CA ARG A 2 -12.87 58.50 19.04
C ARG A 2 -13.36 57.54 17.92
N GLN A 3 -13.43 56.21 17.99
CA GLN A 3 -12.96 55.13 18.88
C GLN A 3 -12.96 53.83 18.03
N GLY A 4 -12.39 52.68 18.40
CA GLY A 4 -11.72 52.32 19.65
C GLY A 4 -12.32 51.08 20.31
N GLN A 5 -12.05 49.89 19.78
CA GLN A 5 -12.23 48.60 20.47
C GLN A 5 -11.21 47.57 19.97
N GLN A 6 -10.40 47.04 20.89
CA GLN A 6 -9.54 45.87 20.66
C GLN A 6 -10.23 44.63 21.24
N LEU A 7 -10.04 43.47 20.63
CA LEU A 7 -10.35 42.17 21.22
C LEU A 7 -9.04 41.40 21.49
N PRO A 8 -8.94 40.63 22.57
CA PRO A 8 -7.69 40.00 22.98
C PRO A 8 -7.30 38.82 22.07
N ALA A 9 -6.00 38.55 22.01
CA ALA A 9 -5.43 37.51 21.14
C ALA A 9 -5.78 36.09 21.62
N VAL A 10 -6.56 35.35 20.83
CA VAL A 10 -6.76 33.91 21.00
C VAL A 10 -5.57 33.18 20.37
N ARG A 11 -4.88 32.33 21.15
CA ARG A 11 -3.84 31.43 20.64
C ARG A 11 -4.47 30.34 19.78
N TRP A 12 -4.13 30.30 18.49
CA TRP A 12 -4.54 29.25 17.57
C TRP A 12 -3.62 28.03 17.69
N VAL A 13 -4.17 26.87 18.07
CA VAL A 13 -3.45 25.59 18.13
C VAL A 13 -4.04 24.63 17.11
N PHE A 14 -3.42 24.56 15.94
CA PHE A 14 -3.85 23.73 14.79
C PHE A 14 -3.10 22.38 14.74
N THR A 15 -3.19 21.58 15.80
CA THR A 15 -2.49 20.28 15.90
C THR A 15 -3.43 19.16 16.35
N ALA A 16 -4.41 18.80 15.51
CA ALA A 16 -5.41 17.78 15.86
C ALA A 16 -5.98 17.03 14.64
N ILE A 17 -5.12 16.37 13.86
CA ILE A 17 -5.45 15.24 12.97
C ILE A 17 -4.41 14.11 13.11
N ALA A 18 -3.11 14.43 13.23
CA ALA A 18 -2.03 13.44 13.36
C ALA A 18 -1.78 12.91 14.79
N ALA A 19 -2.61 13.26 15.78
CA ALA A 19 -2.34 13.07 17.21
C ALA A 19 -3.37 12.15 17.91
N GLY A 20 -3.64 10.99 17.33
CA GLY A 20 -4.55 9.96 17.90
C GLY A 20 -3.84 8.83 18.67
N LEU A 21 -2.52 8.94 18.91
CA LEU A 21 -1.64 7.80 19.20
C LEU A 21 -0.78 7.91 20.47
N LEU A 22 -1.03 8.89 21.35
CA LEU A 22 -0.28 9.09 22.60
C LEU A 22 -1.22 9.20 23.81
N ALA A 23 -1.65 8.05 24.33
CA ALA A 23 -2.47 7.94 25.54
C ALA A 23 -2.30 6.59 26.27
N ALA A 24 -1.06 6.07 26.36
CA ALA A 24 -0.72 4.92 27.20
C ALA A 24 0.71 5.08 27.76
N CYS A 25 0.89 4.67 29.03
CA CYS A 25 2.19 4.51 29.71
C CYS A 25 3.15 5.71 29.69
N GLY A 26 2.97 6.63 30.65
CA GLY A 26 4.07 7.46 31.18
C GLY A 26 4.44 6.99 32.59
N GLY A 27 5.73 7.02 32.95
CA GLY A 27 6.20 6.63 34.29
C GLY A 27 7.70 6.88 34.52
N GLY A 28 8.02 7.77 35.46
CA GLY A 28 9.39 8.15 35.83
C GLY A 28 10.05 9.18 34.88
N GLY A 29 10.83 10.16 35.35
CA GLY A 29 11.10 10.58 36.74
C GLY A 29 12.02 11.81 36.79
N ASP A 30 11.89 12.62 37.85
CA ASP A 30 12.78 13.72 38.33
C ASP A 30 13.40 14.72 37.31
N SER A 31 13.24 16.04 37.49
CA SER A 31 14.04 16.74 38.52
C SER A 31 13.65 18.21 38.79
N SER A 32 13.66 18.57 40.08
CA SER A 32 14.00 19.87 40.71
C SER A 32 13.42 21.23 40.22
N ALA A 33 12.54 21.77 41.08
CA ALA A 33 12.65 23.07 41.79
C ALA A 33 12.36 24.44 41.09
N GLY A 34 11.54 25.27 41.77
CA GLY A 34 11.58 26.74 41.65
C GLY A 34 10.29 27.55 41.96
N GLY A 35 10.20 28.18 43.15
CA GLY A 35 9.64 29.55 43.26
C GLY A 35 8.17 29.83 43.62
N ALA A 36 7.74 29.46 44.84
CA ALA A 36 6.91 30.26 45.78
C ALA A 36 5.72 31.18 45.38
N SER A 37 4.62 31.02 46.15
CA SER A 37 3.60 32.05 46.55
C SER A 37 2.54 32.48 45.50
N ALA A 38 1.34 32.94 45.86
CA ALA A 38 0.71 33.18 47.18
C ALA A 38 -0.81 32.85 47.18
N ALA A 39 -1.44 32.84 48.36
CA ALA A 39 -2.83 32.46 48.56
C ALA A 39 -3.88 33.53 48.19
N ILE A 40 -5.14 33.10 48.05
CA ILE A 40 -6.34 33.70 48.65
C ILE A 40 -7.41 32.59 48.82
N SER A 41 -8.33 32.74 49.77
CA SER A 41 -9.21 31.68 50.31
C SER A 41 -10.72 32.02 50.24
N VAL A 42 -11.54 31.41 51.13
CA VAL A 42 -13.02 31.46 51.25
C VAL A 42 -13.72 30.43 50.33
N ALA A 43 -14.04 29.21 50.79
CA ALA A 43 -15.10 28.79 51.75
C ALA A 43 -16.52 28.85 51.13
N HIS A 44 -17.53 28.03 51.46
CA HIS A 44 -17.72 26.89 52.38
C HIS A 44 -19.10 26.28 52.01
N VAL A 45 -19.31 24.95 52.04
CA VAL A 45 -20.50 24.24 52.62
C VAL A 45 -20.13 22.76 52.78
N ASP A 46 -20.45 22.21 53.95
CA ASP A 46 -20.52 20.80 54.38
C ASP A 46 -21.67 20.77 55.46
N PRO A 47 -22.13 19.68 56.12
CA PRO A 47 -21.53 18.33 56.26
C PRO A 47 -22.53 17.14 56.32
N ALA A 48 -22.08 16.05 56.97
CA ALA A 48 -22.77 14.84 57.48
C ALA A 48 -22.86 13.65 56.50
N ALA A 49 -22.25 12.46 56.75
CA ALA A 49 -22.12 11.58 57.94
C ALA A 49 -23.36 10.69 58.19
N SER A 50 -23.24 9.47 58.73
CA SER A 50 -22.09 8.73 59.33
C SER A 50 -21.95 7.31 58.69
N ASP A 51 -21.25 6.27 59.19
CA ASP A 51 -20.62 5.98 60.50
C ASP A 51 -19.49 4.91 60.44
N VAL A 52 -18.94 4.52 61.59
CA VAL A 52 -17.85 3.55 61.86
C VAL A 52 -18.13 2.81 63.21
N PRO A 53 -17.26 1.98 63.86
CA PRO A 53 -15.90 1.43 63.55
C PRO A 53 -15.90 -0.13 63.58
N GLU A 54 -14.84 -0.95 63.68
CA GLU A 54 -13.36 -0.79 63.69
C GLU A 54 -12.70 -2.00 62.93
N HIS A 55 -11.64 -2.77 63.28
CA HIS A 55 -10.74 -2.94 64.46
C HIS A 55 -9.34 -3.47 64.04
N ALA A 56 -8.48 -3.83 65.01
CA ALA A 56 -7.05 -4.18 64.91
C ALA A 56 -6.76 -5.69 64.61
N ALA A 57 -5.51 -6.19 64.45
CA ALA A 57 -4.18 -5.61 64.73
C ALA A 57 -3.01 -6.26 63.93
N ASP A 58 -1.86 -5.55 63.86
CA ASP A 58 -0.44 -5.94 64.06
C ASP A 58 0.08 -7.40 63.93
N ALA A 59 1.38 -7.68 63.67
CA ALA A 59 2.55 -6.93 63.13
C ALA A 59 3.79 -7.87 63.04
N SER A 60 4.91 -7.36 62.47
CA SER A 60 6.33 -7.78 62.66
C SER A 60 6.81 -9.17 62.13
N GLU A 61 8.11 -9.50 62.00
CA GLU A 61 9.33 -8.78 61.53
C GLU A 61 10.49 -9.77 61.17
N LEU A 62 11.16 -9.57 60.03
CA LEU A 62 12.62 -9.81 59.80
C LEU A 62 13.19 -11.27 59.99
N PRO A 63 14.53 -11.54 59.99
CA PRO A 63 15.39 -11.54 58.77
C PRO A 63 16.40 -12.74 58.66
N ALA A 64 17.39 -12.60 57.74
CA ALA A 64 18.74 -13.23 57.71
C ALA A 64 18.87 -14.73 57.29
N THR A 65 19.27 -15.09 56.06
CA THR A 65 20.65 -15.17 55.47
C THR A 65 21.62 -16.21 56.06
N THR A 66 22.01 -17.23 55.28
CA THR A 66 23.43 -17.58 54.93
C THR A 66 23.56 -18.82 54.00
N GLU A 67 24.66 -18.88 53.26
CA GLU A 67 25.16 -19.96 52.38
C GLU A 67 26.37 -20.68 53.06
N PRO A 68 27.10 -21.67 52.47
CA PRO A 68 26.80 -22.58 51.33
C PRO A 68 27.15 -24.08 51.59
N ALA A 69 26.86 -24.98 50.63
CA ALA A 69 27.49 -26.31 50.50
C ALA A 69 27.50 -26.78 49.03
N ALA A 70 28.32 -27.77 48.64
CA ALA A 70 28.70 -27.96 47.23
C ALA A 70 28.85 -29.42 46.72
N ARG A 71 28.85 -29.53 45.38
CA ARG A 71 29.36 -30.60 44.47
C ARG A 71 28.45 -31.76 44.00
N ALA A 72 28.13 -31.66 42.71
CA ALA A 72 28.37 -32.65 41.63
C ALA A 72 27.44 -33.88 41.46
N GLY A 73 26.99 -34.05 40.20
CA GLY A 73 26.25 -35.20 39.66
C GLY A 73 25.66 -34.85 38.29
N ASP A 74 25.98 -35.61 37.24
CA ASP A 74 25.82 -35.21 35.83
C ASP A 74 24.40 -35.38 35.25
N ALA A 75 23.96 -34.43 34.41
CA ALA A 75 22.98 -34.62 33.32
C ALA A 75 22.94 -33.40 32.36
N GLU A 76 22.54 -33.61 31.10
CA GLU A 76 22.41 -32.56 30.08
C GLU A 76 21.13 -31.71 30.26
N PRO A 77 21.17 -30.38 30.07
CA PRO A 77 19.97 -29.55 30.01
C PRO A 77 19.42 -29.43 28.58
N VAL A 78 18.12 -29.72 28.41
CA VAL A 78 17.35 -29.24 27.25
C VAL A 78 17.19 -27.72 27.38
N ALA A 79 17.66 -26.97 26.39
CA ALA A 79 17.54 -25.51 26.39
C ALA A 79 16.12 -25.08 25.97
N THR A 80 15.35 -24.59 26.94
CA THR A 80 14.08 -23.87 26.72
C THR A 80 14.31 -22.37 26.93
N ASP A 81 14.26 -21.58 25.87
CA ASP A 81 14.27 -20.12 25.93
C ASP A 81 12.91 -19.56 25.52
N ASP A 82 12.15 -19.06 26.50
CA ASP A 82 10.96 -18.23 26.31
C ASP A 82 11.32 -16.76 26.61
N ALA A 83 11.14 -15.88 25.63
CA ALA A 83 11.28 -14.43 25.78
C ALA A 83 10.21 -13.70 24.92
N PRO A 84 9.64 -12.57 25.37
CA PRO A 84 8.39 -12.05 24.85
C PRO A 84 8.53 -11.33 23.51
N VAL A 85 7.43 -11.32 22.74
CA VAL A 85 7.36 -10.75 21.38
C VAL A 85 6.44 -9.53 21.36
N ASP A 86 6.88 -8.44 20.73
CA ASP A 86 6.11 -7.18 20.63
C ASP A 86 5.50 -6.95 19.23
N ALA A 87 4.66 -5.92 19.07
CA ALA A 87 3.60 -5.88 18.06
C ALA A 87 3.92 -5.24 16.68
N ALA A 88 2.98 -5.42 15.75
CA ALA A 88 2.78 -4.71 14.47
C ALA A 88 3.74 -4.96 13.27
N GLU A 89 3.13 -5.37 12.15
CA GLU A 89 3.55 -5.12 10.76
C GLU A 89 4.95 -5.53 10.26
N ALA A 90 5.36 -6.77 10.56
CA ALA A 90 6.20 -7.55 9.65
C ALA A 90 5.61 -8.94 9.40
N GLY A 91 5.46 -9.33 8.13
CA GLY A 91 5.57 -10.74 7.74
C GLY A 91 7.06 -11.08 7.66
N PRO A 92 7.48 -12.33 7.93
CA PRO A 92 8.89 -12.64 8.11
C PRO A 92 9.73 -12.24 6.90
N ALA A 93 10.77 -11.45 7.16
CA ALA A 93 12.02 -11.65 6.45
C ALA A 93 12.63 -12.94 7.00
N ASP A 94 13.01 -13.87 6.13
CA ASP A 94 13.78 -15.03 6.56
C ASP A 94 15.18 -14.55 6.99
N ASP A 95 15.59 -14.82 8.23
CA ASP A 95 16.94 -14.53 8.74
C ASP A 95 17.98 -15.48 8.13
N ALA A 96 18.20 -15.33 6.82
CA ALA A 96 19.34 -15.86 6.11
C ALA A 96 20.60 -15.08 6.54
N THR A 97 21.11 -15.40 7.72
CA THR A 97 22.35 -14.85 8.31
C THR A 97 23.61 -15.39 7.61
N ASP A 98 23.65 -15.29 6.28
CA ASP A 98 24.88 -15.43 5.51
C ASP A 98 25.60 -14.07 5.50
N THR A 99 26.84 -14.04 5.97
CA THR A 99 27.60 -12.80 6.15
C THR A 99 28.26 -12.37 4.86
N ALA A 100 27.42 -12.01 3.89
CA ALA A 100 27.77 -11.26 2.69
C ALA A 100 28.25 -9.84 3.07
N ALA A 101 29.44 -9.78 3.67
CA ALA A 101 30.14 -8.53 3.96
C ALA A 101 30.15 -7.67 2.69
N PRO A 102 29.84 -6.36 2.79
CA PRO A 102 29.73 -5.51 1.61
C PRO A 102 31.08 -5.51 0.91
N ALA A 103 31.13 -6.19 -0.24
CA ALA A 103 32.27 -6.23 -1.14
C ALA A 103 32.37 -4.86 -1.85
N ALA A 104 32.68 -3.84 -1.05
CA ALA A 104 33.09 -2.53 -1.48
C ALA A 104 34.36 -2.73 -2.31
N ARG A 105 34.16 -2.95 -3.62
CA ARG A 105 35.21 -2.85 -4.62
C ARG A 105 35.69 -1.42 -4.60
N ALA A 106 36.69 -1.17 -3.75
CA ALA A 106 37.45 0.05 -3.75
C ALA A 106 37.86 0.33 -5.20
N VAL A 107 37.30 1.40 -5.78
CA VAL A 107 37.66 1.83 -7.12
C VAL A 107 39.14 2.19 -7.05
N ALA A 108 39.98 1.33 -7.64
CA ALA A 108 41.42 1.46 -7.52
C ALA A 108 41.87 2.83 -8.05
N ALA A 109 42.31 3.70 -7.16
CA ALA A 109 42.68 5.07 -7.48
C ALA A 109 44.00 5.07 -8.27
N ALA A 110 43.89 5.00 -9.61
CA ALA A 110 45.02 5.00 -10.52
C ALA A 110 44.70 5.80 -11.79
N THR A 111 45.67 6.61 -12.22
CA THR A 111 45.65 7.54 -13.37
C THR A 111 44.69 8.74 -13.23
N GLY A 112 45.23 9.94 -13.52
CA GLY A 112 44.56 11.22 -13.30
C GLY A 112 43.61 11.64 -14.41
N THR A 113 42.59 10.84 -14.71
CA THR A 113 41.45 11.31 -15.52
C THR A 113 40.51 12.17 -14.66
N ALA A 114 40.01 13.28 -15.21
CA ALA A 114 38.99 14.08 -14.53
C ALA A 114 37.73 13.23 -14.22
N PRO A 115 37.01 13.48 -13.11
CA PRO A 115 35.76 12.80 -12.81
C PRO A 115 34.78 12.86 -13.97
N ALA A 116 34.11 11.75 -14.26
CA ALA A 116 33.05 11.73 -15.27
C ALA A 116 31.93 12.68 -14.83
N ALA A 117 31.35 13.47 -15.76
CA ALA A 117 30.41 14.54 -15.41
C ALA A 117 29.25 14.10 -14.51
N TRP A 118 28.78 12.85 -14.65
CA TRP A 118 27.74 12.26 -13.80
C TRP A 118 28.13 12.16 -12.32
N GLN A 119 29.42 12.03 -12.00
CA GLN A 119 29.94 11.96 -10.63
C GLN A 119 29.81 13.32 -9.93
N THR A 120 30.06 14.41 -10.65
CA THR A 120 29.79 15.78 -10.18
C THR A 120 28.30 16.12 -10.21
N ALA A 121 27.48 15.44 -11.01
CA ALA A 121 26.04 15.62 -11.01
C ALA A 121 25.37 15.03 -9.76
N VAL A 122 25.72 13.79 -9.35
CA VAL A 122 25.01 13.08 -8.26
C VAL A 122 25.24 13.64 -6.85
N THR A 123 26.11 14.65 -6.70
CA THR A 123 26.29 15.46 -5.48
C THR A 123 25.51 16.77 -5.50
N GLN A 124 25.02 17.21 -6.66
CA GLN A 124 24.22 18.43 -6.80
C GLN A 124 22.76 18.18 -6.42
N TRP A 125 22.17 19.20 -5.82
CA TRP A 125 20.73 19.32 -5.61
C TRP A 125 20.28 20.67 -6.18
N ARG A 126 19.33 20.66 -7.13
CA ARG A 126 18.86 21.88 -7.79
C ARG A 126 17.40 22.15 -7.44
N PRO A 127 17.01 23.39 -7.08
CA PRO A 127 15.62 23.71 -6.79
C PRO A 127 14.76 23.59 -8.05
N LEU A 128 13.64 22.89 -7.93
CA LEU A 128 12.55 22.93 -8.89
C LEU A 128 11.83 24.26 -8.70
N ALA A 129 12.22 25.27 -9.47
CA ALA A 129 11.73 26.64 -9.36
C ALA A 129 10.29 26.81 -9.87
N GLU A 130 9.81 25.89 -10.72
CA GLU A 130 8.41 25.86 -11.14
C GLU A 130 7.49 25.61 -9.94
N SER A 131 6.49 26.49 -9.79
CA SER A 131 5.49 26.43 -8.73
C SER A 131 4.14 25.97 -9.23
N ASP A 132 3.79 26.18 -10.51
CA ASP A 132 2.54 25.71 -11.11
C ASP A 132 2.78 24.35 -11.78
N ILE A 133 2.34 23.28 -11.10
CA ILE A 133 2.48 21.90 -11.58
C ILE A 133 1.25 21.44 -12.38
N SER A 134 0.34 22.34 -12.76
CA SER A 134 -0.85 22.00 -13.55
C SER A 134 -0.54 21.81 -15.04
N ILE A 135 -1.17 20.81 -15.65
CA ILE A 135 -0.82 20.38 -17.01
C ILE A 135 -1.36 21.33 -18.07
N ALA A 136 -0.45 21.85 -18.89
CA ALA A 136 -0.78 22.72 -20.01
C ALA A 136 -1.61 21.92 -21.05
N PRO A 137 -2.81 22.39 -21.46
CA PRO A 137 -3.66 21.68 -22.41
C PRO A 137 -2.94 21.43 -23.74
N GLY A 138 -3.00 20.19 -24.24
CA GLY A 138 -2.34 19.78 -25.49
C GLY A 138 -0.81 19.69 -25.43
N SER A 139 -0.19 19.82 -24.25
CA SER A 139 1.25 19.60 -24.08
C SER A 139 1.64 18.12 -24.21
N ALA A 140 2.94 17.81 -24.27
CA ALA A 140 3.42 16.43 -24.28
C ALA A 140 3.08 15.64 -22.97
N LEU A 141 2.57 16.32 -21.94
CA LEU A 141 2.08 15.73 -20.69
C LEU A 141 0.54 15.72 -20.57
N ASP A 142 -0.21 16.24 -21.55
CA ASP A 142 -1.67 16.11 -21.62
C ASP A 142 -2.08 14.79 -22.27
N PHE A 143 -2.44 13.81 -21.44
CA PHE A 143 -2.75 12.47 -21.91
C PHE A 143 -4.22 12.28 -22.33
N THR A 144 -5.04 13.35 -22.36
CA THR A 144 -6.46 13.24 -22.75
C THR A 144 -6.65 12.67 -24.15
N SER A 145 -5.92 13.21 -25.14
CA SER A 145 -6.03 12.81 -26.55
C SER A 145 -5.60 11.36 -26.76
N ILE A 146 -4.39 10.98 -26.33
CA ILE A 146 -3.85 9.64 -26.58
C ILE A 146 -4.62 8.54 -25.85
N MET A 147 -5.07 8.80 -24.62
CA MET A 147 -5.80 7.81 -23.81
C MET A 147 -7.28 7.69 -24.19
N SER A 148 -7.83 8.61 -25.00
CA SER A 148 -9.22 8.52 -25.50
C SER A 148 -9.46 7.22 -26.28
N ARG A 149 -8.48 6.80 -27.08
CA ARG A 149 -8.47 5.55 -27.87
C ARG A 149 -8.57 4.28 -27.01
N TYR A 150 -8.24 4.39 -25.73
CA TYR A 150 -8.17 3.30 -24.76
C TYR A 150 -9.29 3.36 -23.71
N ALA A 151 -10.25 4.29 -23.85
CA ALA A 151 -11.32 4.52 -22.88
C ALA A 151 -12.29 3.33 -22.67
N SER A 152 -12.28 2.34 -23.56
CA SER A 152 -13.04 1.09 -23.44
C SER A 152 -12.34 -0.03 -22.67
N ARG A 153 -11.04 0.09 -22.34
CA ARG A 153 -10.32 -0.91 -21.52
C ARG A 153 -10.74 -0.78 -20.05
N ASP A 154 -11.01 -1.91 -19.38
CA ASP A 154 -11.39 -1.92 -17.96
C ASP A 154 -10.19 -1.89 -16.98
N ARG A 155 -9.05 -1.34 -17.42
CA ARG A 155 -7.92 -1.02 -16.55
C ARG A 155 -8.10 0.36 -15.94
N SER A 156 -7.86 0.48 -14.64
CA SER A 156 -8.18 1.67 -13.83
C SER A 156 -6.92 2.22 -13.16
N LEU A 157 -6.27 3.17 -13.82
CA LEU A 157 -5.21 3.95 -13.17
C LEU A 157 -5.88 5.02 -12.33
N CYS A 158 -5.60 4.97 -11.04
CA CYS A 158 -6.46 5.51 -10.00
C CYS A 158 -5.71 6.51 -9.12
N ALA A 159 -6.29 7.70 -8.97
CA ALA A 159 -5.92 8.62 -7.90
C ALA A 159 -6.68 8.21 -6.63
N ASN A 160 -5.98 7.92 -5.54
CA ASN A 160 -6.61 7.59 -4.26
C ASN A 160 -6.71 8.85 -3.38
N TRP A 161 -7.92 9.37 -3.23
CA TRP A 161 -8.24 10.59 -2.52
C TRP A 161 -8.68 10.28 -1.07
N SER A 162 -7.80 10.55 -0.10
CA SER A 162 -8.23 10.70 1.30
C SER A 162 -8.97 12.02 1.48
N MET A 163 -10.31 11.92 1.50
CA MET A 163 -11.23 13.07 1.47
C MET A 163 -11.13 13.98 2.69
N ALA A 164 -10.44 13.53 3.75
CA ALA A 164 -10.12 14.36 4.92
C ALA A 164 -9.01 15.41 4.65
N THR A 165 -8.29 15.30 3.52
CA THR A 165 -7.13 16.14 3.18
C THR A 165 -7.28 16.95 1.88
N LEU A 166 -8.30 16.65 1.07
CA LEU A 166 -8.57 17.35 -0.20
C LEU A 166 -9.21 18.73 0.04
N ILE A 167 -8.73 19.74 -0.67
CA ILE A 167 -9.35 21.08 -0.70
C ILE A 167 -10.35 21.10 -1.86
N LEU A 168 -11.53 20.52 -1.64
CA LEU A 168 -12.58 20.50 -2.66
C LEU A 168 -13.06 21.93 -3.00
N PRO A 169 -13.12 22.32 -4.28
CA PRO A 169 -13.67 23.61 -4.69
C PRO A 169 -15.13 23.81 -4.31
N SER A 170 -15.60 25.06 -4.39
CA SER A 170 -16.99 25.42 -4.02
C SER A 170 -17.91 25.60 -5.23
N THR A 171 -17.37 25.83 -6.43
CA THR A 171 -18.16 26.02 -7.65
C THR A 171 -18.04 24.85 -8.63
N ASP A 172 -19.05 24.66 -9.47
CA ASP A 172 -19.03 23.64 -10.52
C ASP A 172 -17.93 23.91 -11.57
N ALA A 173 -17.57 25.18 -11.81
CA ALA A 173 -16.53 25.55 -12.77
C ALA A 173 -15.15 25.06 -12.30
N GLU A 174 -14.78 25.35 -11.06
CA GLU A 174 -13.54 24.87 -10.44
C GLU A 174 -13.53 23.34 -10.30
N MET A 175 -14.68 22.74 -9.92
CA MET A 175 -14.81 21.29 -9.79
C MET A 175 -14.62 20.56 -11.13
N ASN A 176 -15.19 21.10 -12.21
CA ASN A 176 -14.97 20.59 -13.56
C ASN A 176 -13.51 20.82 -14.01
N ALA A 177 -12.83 21.89 -13.58
CA ALA A 177 -11.43 22.13 -13.87
C ALA A 177 -10.49 21.13 -13.16
N LEU A 178 -10.75 20.82 -11.89
CA LEU A 178 -10.05 19.75 -11.15
C LEU A 178 -10.23 18.39 -11.83
N VAL A 179 -11.45 18.04 -12.25
CA VAL A 179 -11.71 16.78 -12.96
C VAL A 179 -11.13 16.76 -14.39
N ALA A 180 -11.02 17.92 -15.06
CA ALA A 180 -10.27 18.02 -16.31
C ALA A 180 -8.78 17.73 -16.10
N GLU A 181 -8.19 18.24 -15.01
CA GLU A 181 -6.79 17.98 -14.66
C GLU A 181 -6.52 16.50 -14.34
N VAL A 182 -7.41 15.85 -13.58
CA VAL A 182 -7.38 14.38 -13.35
C VAL A 182 -7.26 13.62 -14.69
N LYS A 183 -7.97 14.07 -15.72
CA LYS A 183 -7.91 13.48 -17.07
C LYS A 183 -6.65 13.84 -17.86
N ARG A 184 -6.09 15.06 -17.74
CA ARG A 184 -4.78 15.43 -18.35
C ARG A 184 -3.63 14.65 -17.75
N ARG A 185 -3.64 14.46 -16.43
CA ARG A 185 -2.69 13.59 -15.70
C ARG A 185 -2.85 12.11 -16.06
N GLY A 186 -3.98 11.75 -16.64
CA GLY A 186 -4.20 10.44 -17.22
C GLY A 186 -4.80 9.41 -16.27
N TYR A 187 -5.40 9.83 -15.15
CA TYR A 187 -6.25 8.94 -14.37
C TYR A 187 -7.59 8.72 -15.12
N ASN A 188 -8.16 7.53 -14.99
CA ASN A 188 -9.53 7.21 -15.42
C ASN A 188 -10.41 6.66 -14.29
N PHE A 189 -9.85 6.62 -13.08
CA PHE A 189 -10.50 6.16 -11.87
C PHE A 189 -10.10 7.04 -10.69
N VAL A 190 -10.99 7.19 -9.72
CA VAL A 190 -10.74 7.89 -8.46
C VAL A 190 -11.29 7.06 -7.30
N ARG A 191 -10.46 6.66 -6.34
CA ARG A 191 -10.95 6.12 -5.06
C ARG A 191 -11.16 7.26 -4.08
N MET A 192 -12.33 7.36 -3.45
CA MET A 192 -12.61 8.35 -2.40
C MET A 192 -12.77 7.65 -1.06
N GLN A 193 -11.79 7.84 -0.17
CA GLN A 193 -11.75 7.22 1.15
C GLN A 193 -11.87 8.26 2.28
N SER A 194 -12.03 7.79 3.52
CA SER A 194 -12.20 8.62 4.72
C SER A 194 -13.50 9.47 4.68
N LEU A 195 -14.59 8.94 4.12
CA LEU A 195 -15.89 9.63 4.08
C LEU A 195 -16.51 9.83 5.47
N ASP A 196 -16.27 8.90 6.38
CA ASP A 196 -16.63 8.94 7.81
C ASP A 196 -15.91 10.09 8.55
N ALA A 197 -14.63 10.30 8.28
CA ALA A 197 -13.87 11.40 8.88
C ALA A 197 -14.15 12.76 8.20
N SER A 198 -14.34 12.77 6.88
CA SER A 198 -14.44 14.00 6.10
C SER A 198 -15.84 14.62 6.13
N LEU A 199 -16.90 13.87 5.83
CA LEU A 199 -18.24 14.42 5.56
C LEU A 199 -19.04 14.80 6.81
N LEU A 200 -18.55 14.51 8.01
CA LEU A 200 -19.27 14.77 9.28
C LEU A 200 -18.91 16.12 9.93
N THR A 201 -19.80 16.61 10.79
CA THR A 201 -19.49 17.68 11.74
C THR A 201 -18.45 17.19 12.75
N ARG A 202 -17.41 17.99 13.01
CA ARG A 202 -16.29 17.60 13.90
C ARG A 202 -16.74 17.45 15.36
N ALA A 203 -17.57 18.38 15.84
CA ALA A 203 -18.09 18.42 17.21
C ALA A 203 -19.49 17.78 17.32
N ARG A 204 -19.73 16.70 16.57
CA ARG A 204 -21.07 16.12 16.41
C ARG A 204 -21.68 15.61 17.71
N SER A 205 -22.91 16.07 17.96
CA SER A 205 -23.75 15.73 19.10
C SER A 205 -24.69 14.56 18.81
N THR A 206 -24.97 14.32 17.53
CA THR A 206 -25.89 13.28 17.03
C THR A 206 -25.18 12.27 16.12
N ASP A 207 -25.77 11.09 16.02
CA ASP A 207 -25.26 9.98 15.21
C ASP A 207 -25.59 10.24 13.72
N ARG A 208 -24.60 10.11 12.82
CA ARG A 208 -24.65 10.50 11.39
C ARG A 208 -24.90 12.00 11.14
N GLU A 209 -24.31 12.88 11.97
CA GLU A 209 -24.37 14.33 11.80
C GLU A 209 -23.49 14.81 10.62
N PHE A 210 -24.02 14.72 9.39
CA PHE A 210 -23.35 15.15 8.16
C PHE A 210 -23.29 16.67 8.02
N ASP A 211 -22.12 17.19 7.63
CA ASP A 211 -21.92 18.59 7.27
C ASP A 211 -22.52 18.84 5.86
N PRO A 212 -23.53 19.74 5.72
CA PRO A 212 -24.23 19.93 4.46
C PRO A 212 -23.35 20.58 3.38
N VAL A 213 -22.36 21.39 3.76
CA VAL A 213 -21.45 22.07 2.81
C VAL A 213 -20.46 21.07 2.24
N LYS A 214 -19.94 20.16 3.08
CA LYS A 214 -19.05 19.09 2.61
C LYS A 214 -19.79 18.07 1.76
N LEU A 215 -21.02 17.71 2.13
CA LEU A 215 -21.85 16.78 1.36
C LEU A 215 -22.22 17.37 -0.02
N ASP A 216 -22.53 18.68 -0.11
CA ASP A 216 -22.73 19.35 -1.40
C ASP A 216 -21.48 19.26 -2.30
N LYS A 217 -20.29 19.54 -1.75
CA LYS A 217 -19.02 19.43 -2.48
C LYS A 217 -18.74 18.01 -2.98
N PHE A 218 -19.02 16.99 -2.15
CA PHE A 218 -18.92 15.59 -2.56
C PHE A 218 -19.91 15.24 -3.70
N PHE A 219 -21.14 15.76 -3.66
CA PHE A 219 -22.10 15.59 -4.74
C PHE A 219 -21.71 16.34 -6.03
N ARG A 220 -21.13 17.55 -5.95
CA ARG A 220 -20.55 18.24 -7.13
C ARG A 220 -19.41 17.45 -7.74
N LEU A 221 -18.53 16.91 -6.91
CA LEU A 221 -17.35 16.15 -7.32
C LEU A 221 -17.72 14.86 -8.05
N THR A 222 -18.56 14.01 -7.43
CA THR A 222 -19.06 12.76 -8.03
C THR A 222 -19.82 13.04 -9.33
N ALA A 223 -20.57 14.15 -9.40
CA ALA A 223 -21.22 14.57 -10.64
C ALA A 223 -20.25 15.03 -11.73
N ALA A 224 -19.20 15.78 -11.39
CA ALA A 224 -18.17 16.21 -12.32
C ALA A 224 -17.38 15.01 -12.88
N LEU A 225 -16.93 14.09 -12.00
CA LEU A 225 -16.28 12.83 -12.38
C LEU A 225 -17.16 12.03 -13.36
N SER A 226 -18.43 11.82 -12.99
CA SER A 226 -19.37 11.02 -13.77
C SER A 226 -19.66 11.61 -15.16
N ARG A 227 -19.94 12.92 -15.24
CA ARG A 227 -20.11 13.65 -16.51
C ARG A 227 -18.84 13.64 -17.38
N ALA A 228 -17.67 13.69 -16.76
CA ALA A 228 -16.38 13.62 -17.46
C ALA A 228 -16.01 12.18 -17.90
N GLY A 229 -16.81 11.17 -17.54
CA GLY A 229 -16.59 9.77 -17.86
C GLY A 229 -15.56 9.06 -16.96
N VAL A 230 -15.10 9.71 -15.90
CA VAL A 230 -14.16 9.15 -14.92
C VAL A 230 -14.92 8.20 -13.99
N ARG A 231 -14.41 6.99 -13.80
CA ARG A 231 -14.97 6.03 -12.85
C ARG A 231 -14.55 6.39 -11.42
N TYR A 232 -15.28 5.93 -10.42
CA TYR A 232 -14.87 6.10 -9.04
C TYR A 232 -15.24 4.91 -8.15
N SER A 233 -14.58 4.82 -7.00
CA SER A 233 -15.02 4.03 -5.86
C SER A 233 -15.23 4.93 -4.65
N VAL A 234 -16.03 4.44 -3.70
CA VAL A 234 -16.07 5.00 -2.35
C VAL A 234 -15.74 3.93 -1.32
N ASP A 235 -15.06 4.33 -0.27
CA ASP A 235 -15.07 3.62 0.99
C ASP A 235 -16.22 4.18 1.82
N ILE A 236 -17.09 3.32 2.36
CA ILE A 236 -18.16 3.81 3.26
C ILE A 236 -17.58 4.16 4.64
N TYR A 237 -16.47 3.55 5.04
CA TYR A 237 -15.88 3.73 6.36
C TYR A 237 -14.36 3.44 6.27
N SER A 238 -13.49 4.42 6.53
CA SER A 238 -12.03 4.22 6.46
C SER A 238 -11.26 4.55 7.73
N GLY A 239 -11.68 5.56 8.50
CA GLY A 239 -11.14 5.80 9.84
C GLY A 239 -11.63 4.74 10.84
N ASP A 240 -11.30 4.90 12.12
CA ASP A 240 -11.93 4.10 13.18
C ASP A 240 -13.14 4.83 13.82
N ALA A 241 -13.23 6.15 13.66
CA ALA A 241 -14.11 7.05 14.40
C ALA A 241 -15.63 6.89 14.14
N SER A 242 -16.05 6.10 13.15
CA SER A 242 -17.46 5.77 12.86
C SER A 242 -18.37 6.97 12.53
N TYR A 243 -19.65 6.68 12.34
CA TYR A 243 -20.72 7.67 12.20
C TYR A 243 -21.35 8.10 13.54
N MET A 244 -21.04 7.41 14.64
CA MET A 244 -21.57 7.68 15.99
C MET A 244 -21.20 9.07 16.49
N LYS A 245 -22.03 9.67 17.35
CA LYS A 245 -21.74 10.93 18.05
C LYS A 245 -20.49 10.84 18.94
N ALA A 246 -19.86 11.99 19.17
CA ALA A 246 -18.62 12.08 19.95
C ALA A 246 -18.74 11.48 21.37
N ALA A 247 -19.90 11.63 22.03
CA ALA A 247 -20.14 11.08 23.36
C ALA A 247 -20.07 9.54 23.41
N THR A 248 -20.55 8.84 22.38
CA THR A 248 -20.45 7.37 22.30
C THR A 248 -18.99 6.94 22.15
N LEU A 249 -18.21 7.66 21.33
CA LEU A 249 -16.80 7.35 21.04
C LEU A 249 -15.88 7.63 22.23
N ASN A 250 -16.16 8.71 22.96
CA ASN A 250 -15.49 9.02 24.23
C ASN A 250 -15.68 7.92 25.29
N ALA A 251 -16.79 7.18 25.24
CA ALA A 251 -17.10 6.12 26.20
C ALA A 251 -16.52 4.73 25.83
N ILE A 252 -16.15 4.50 24.56
CA ILE A 252 -15.73 3.17 24.06
C ILE A 252 -14.34 3.14 23.41
N GLY A 253 -13.72 4.30 23.18
CA GLY A 253 -12.48 4.45 22.39
C GLY A 253 -12.77 4.85 20.94
N TRP A 254 -12.01 5.83 20.43
CA TRP A 254 -12.12 6.32 19.05
C TRP A 254 -11.47 5.38 18.02
N ASP A 255 -10.67 4.41 18.45
CA ASP A 255 -9.99 3.38 17.66
C ASP A 255 -10.81 2.09 17.45
N LYS A 256 -11.97 1.98 18.12
CA LYS A 256 -12.76 0.74 18.27
C LYS A 256 -13.92 0.55 17.30
N GLY A 257 -14.23 1.54 16.47
CA GLY A 257 -15.48 1.50 15.70
C GLY A 257 -15.51 0.47 14.56
N LYS A 258 -14.37 0.16 13.91
CA LYS A 258 -14.33 -0.78 12.76
C LYS A 258 -14.80 -2.18 13.15
N LEU A 259 -14.21 -2.80 14.17
CA LEU A 259 -14.54 -4.18 14.56
C LEU A 259 -15.96 -4.30 15.13
N ARG A 260 -16.50 -3.24 15.75
CA ARG A 260 -17.87 -3.24 16.25
C ARG A 260 -18.93 -3.46 15.16
N LEU A 261 -18.65 -3.21 13.88
CA LEU A 261 -19.56 -3.60 12.78
C LEU A 261 -19.84 -5.11 12.72
N LEU A 262 -18.93 -5.95 13.21
CA LEU A 262 -19.03 -7.41 13.17
C LEU A 262 -19.99 -7.96 14.25
N TYR A 263 -20.26 -7.21 15.33
CA TYR A 263 -20.99 -7.72 16.51
C TYR A 263 -21.94 -6.73 17.23
N ASP A 264 -21.89 -5.43 16.93
CA ASP A 264 -22.73 -4.39 17.53
C ASP A 264 -23.66 -3.79 16.48
N GLU A 265 -24.93 -4.20 16.48
CA GLU A 265 -25.93 -3.79 15.48
C GLU A 265 -26.08 -2.28 15.33
N ARG A 266 -25.78 -1.51 16.39
CA ARG A 266 -25.82 -0.04 16.36
C ARG A 266 -24.84 0.52 15.33
N PHE A 267 -23.65 -0.06 15.22
CA PHE A 267 -22.64 0.35 14.24
C PHE A 267 -23.08 -0.02 12.82
N MET A 268 -23.72 -1.17 12.64
CA MET A 268 -24.23 -1.60 11.35
C MET A 268 -25.44 -0.77 10.89
N ASP A 269 -26.31 -0.31 11.80
CA ASP A 269 -27.39 0.65 11.49
C ASP A 269 -26.87 2.07 11.19
N ASP A 270 -25.76 2.47 11.80
CA ASP A 270 -25.09 3.72 11.46
C ASP A 270 -24.44 3.64 10.07
N TRP A 271 -23.78 2.53 9.74
CA TRP A 271 -23.27 2.24 8.39
C TRP A 271 -24.39 2.24 7.34
N LYS A 272 -25.54 1.61 7.62
CA LYS A 272 -26.73 1.66 6.75
C LYS A 272 -27.18 3.11 6.50
N GLY A 273 -27.30 3.92 7.57
CA GLY A 273 -27.71 5.33 7.46
C GLY A 273 -26.68 6.23 6.76
N ALA A 274 -25.39 5.88 6.83
CA ALA A 274 -24.34 6.50 6.03
C ALA A 274 -24.50 6.15 4.54
N VAL A 275 -24.73 4.89 4.18
CA VAL A 275 -25.06 4.47 2.81
C VAL A 275 -26.31 5.20 2.30
N ASP A 276 -27.35 5.34 3.10
CA ASP A 276 -28.55 6.10 2.71
C ASP A 276 -28.26 7.57 2.43
N THR A 277 -27.37 8.20 3.20
CA THR A 277 -27.01 9.61 2.97
C THR A 277 -26.03 9.82 1.82
N ILE A 278 -25.01 8.97 1.70
CA ILE A 278 -23.91 9.11 0.73
C ILE A 278 -24.32 8.55 -0.64
N LEU A 279 -24.99 7.39 -0.68
CA LEU A 279 -25.33 6.68 -1.92
C LEU A 279 -26.83 6.69 -2.25
N GLY A 280 -27.71 6.68 -1.24
CA GLY A 280 -29.17 6.61 -1.40
C GLY A 280 -29.86 7.94 -1.72
N LYS A 281 -29.39 9.08 -1.18
CA LYS A 281 -29.92 10.41 -1.48
C LYS A 281 -29.65 10.80 -2.94
N THR A 282 -30.65 11.39 -3.59
CA THR A 282 -30.53 11.96 -4.94
C THR A 282 -29.46 13.05 -4.98
N ASN A 283 -28.36 12.82 -5.69
CA ASN A 283 -27.34 13.84 -5.94
C ASN A 283 -27.96 14.97 -6.78
N PRO A 284 -27.99 16.23 -6.31
CA PRO A 284 -28.69 17.33 -6.98
C PRO A 284 -28.03 17.75 -8.31
N TYR A 285 -26.81 17.33 -8.60
CA TYR A 285 -26.05 17.62 -9.83
C TYR A 285 -26.05 16.45 -10.84
N LEU A 286 -26.46 15.24 -10.41
CA LEU A 286 -26.73 14.08 -11.29
C LEU A 286 -28.22 13.76 -11.47
N LYS A 287 -29.10 14.34 -10.63
CA LYS A 287 -30.55 14.08 -10.60
C LYS A 287 -30.93 12.62 -10.32
N LYS A 288 -30.02 11.84 -9.73
CA LYS A 288 -30.21 10.45 -9.29
C LYS A 288 -29.35 10.12 -8.06
N PRO A 289 -29.68 9.08 -7.27
CA PRO A 289 -28.79 8.53 -6.24
C PRO A 289 -27.45 8.04 -6.83
N LEU A 290 -26.36 8.10 -6.05
CA LEU A 290 -25.06 7.58 -6.49
C LEU A 290 -25.05 6.05 -6.62
N ALA A 291 -25.89 5.34 -5.85
CA ALA A 291 -26.12 3.90 -6.05
C ALA A 291 -26.60 3.57 -7.48
N LEU A 292 -27.27 4.50 -8.16
CA LEU A 292 -27.74 4.36 -9.55
C LEU A 292 -26.77 5.01 -10.56
N ASP A 293 -25.52 5.29 -10.16
CA ASP A 293 -24.50 5.80 -11.07
C ASP A 293 -23.54 4.72 -11.54
N THR A 294 -23.59 4.41 -12.85
CA THR A 294 -22.73 3.39 -13.50
C THR A 294 -21.24 3.76 -13.52
N ARG A 295 -20.89 4.95 -13.04
CA ARG A 295 -19.50 5.41 -12.83
C ARG A 295 -18.98 5.04 -11.44
N LEU A 296 -19.84 4.77 -10.46
CA LEU A 296 -19.46 4.15 -9.18
C LEU A 296 -19.17 2.66 -9.40
N ARG A 297 -17.91 2.32 -9.74
CA ARG A 297 -17.53 0.98 -10.19
C ARG A 297 -17.36 -0.02 -9.04
N LEU A 298 -16.96 0.46 -7.87
CA LEU A 298 -16.64 -0.33 -6.67
C LEU A 298 -17.08 0.42 -5.40
N VAL A 299 -17.57 -0.32 -4.40
CA VAL A 299 -17.76 0.15 -3.02
C VAL A 299 -16.92 -0.72 -2.09
N ILE A 300 -16.08 -0.10 -1.26
CA ILE A 300 -15.38 -0.77 -0.16
C ILE A 300 -16.22 -0.57 1.10
N GLY A 301 -16.69 -1.67 1.71
CA GLY A 301 -17.57 -1.61 2.87
C GLY A 301 -16.91 -1.00 4.09
N VAL A 302 -15.67 -1.42 4.37
CA VAL A 302 -14.77 -0.87 5.39
C VAL A 302 -13.33 -1.02 4.90
N ASN A 303 -12.52 0.04 4.97
CA ASN A 303 -11.07 -0.04 4.79
C ASN A 303 -10.45 -0.77 5.98
N GLU A 304 -9.69 -1.84 5.72
CA GLU A 304 -8.76 -2.41 6.72
C GLU A 304 -9.44 -2.78 8.06
N GLY A 305 -10.61 -3.41 7.96
CA GLY A 305 -11.46 -3.77 9.10
C GLY A 305 -11.37 -5.23 9.56
N GLY A 306 -10.34 -5.97 9.14
CA GLY A 306 -10.19 -7.40 9.49
C GLY A 306 -9.75 -7.63 10.94
N ILE A 307 -10.24 -8.72 11.55
CA ILE A 307 -10.03 -9.06 12.97
C ILE A 307 -8.55 -9.35 13.24
N ALA A 308 -7.94 -10.22 12.43
CA ALA A 308 -6.52 -10.57 12.57
C ALA A 308 -5.58 -9.37 12.36
N PHE A 309 -5.92 -8.48 11.42
CA PHE A 309 -5.19 -7.24 11.19
C PHE A 309 -5.26 -6.30 12.41
N LYS A 310 -6.46 -5.95 12.87
CA LYS A 310 -6.63 -5.03 14.02
C LYS A 310 -6.05 -5.62 15.32
N GLY A 311 -6.11 -6.95 15.51
CA GLY A 311 -5.48 -7.62 16.66
C GLY A 311 -3.95 -7.64 16.62
N GLY A 312 -3.34 -7.65 15.43
CA GLY A 312 -1.89 -7.67 15.24
C GLY A 312 -1.15 -6.43 15.74
N PHE A 313 -1.83 -5.29 15.87
CA PHE A 313 -1.25 -4.06 16.44
C PHE A 313 -0.99 -4.12 17.95
N GLN A 314 -1.58 -5.08 18.66
CA GLN A 314 -1.43 -5.24 20.12
C GLN A 314 -1.22 -6.71 20.53
N ARG A 315 -0.93 -7.60 19.56
CA ARG A 315 -0.84 -9.07 19.71
C ARG A 315 -1.98 -9.67 20.55
N ARG A 316 -3.20 -9.16 20.39
CA ARG A 316 -4.39 -9.62 21.13
C ARG A 316 -5.68 -9.34 20.36
N PHE A 317 -6.65 -10.23 20.49
CA PHE A 317 -8.00 -9.99 20.00
C PHE A 317 -8.79 -9.10 20.98
N GLU A 318 -9.77 -8.35 20.48
CA GLU A 318 -10.57 -7.46 21.34
C GLU A 318 -11.50 -8.28 22.25
N PRO A 319 -11.53 -8.01 23.58
CA PRO A 319 -12.29 -8.83 24.53
C PRO A 319 -13.78 -8.99 24.20
N GLU A 320 -14.39 -7.98 23.58
CA GLU A 320 -15.80 -8.02 23.14
C GLU A 320 -16.12 -9.12 22.13
N LEU A 321 -15.11 -9.68 21.44
CA LEU A 321 -15.30 -10.84 20.55
C LEU A 321 -15.61 -12.14 21.32
N ALA A 322 -15.39 -12.21 22.64
CA ALA A 322 -15.62 -13.41 23.44
C ALA A 322 -17.09 -13.86 23.45
N ALA A 323 -18.05 -12.93 23.46
CA ALA A 323 -19.48 -13.26 23.45
C ALA A 323 -19.99 -13.73 22.06
N PRO A 324 -19.63 -13.07 20.93
CA PRO A 324 -19.81 -13.63 19.59
C PRO A 324 -19.12 -14.99 19.39
N TRP A 325 -17.91 -15.19 19.93
CA TRP A 325 -17.15 -16.44 19.85
C TRP A 325 -17.89 -17.60 20.51
N ASN A 326 -18.35 -17.43 21.76
CA ASN A 326 -19.08 -18.45 22.48
C ASN A 326 -20.44 -18.78 21.81
N ARG A 327 -21.14 -17.76 21.30
CA ARG A 327 -22.35 -17.97 20.51
C ARG A 327 -22.07 -18.78 19.25
N TRP A 328 -21.02 -18.43 18.50
CA TRP A 328 -20.62 -19.17 17.30
C TRP A 328 -20.29 -20.64 17.61
N LEU A 329 -19.61 -20.93 18.73
CA LEU A 329 -19.35 -22.31 19.17
C LEU A 329 -20.64 -23.06 19.50
N ALA A 330 -21.58 -22.43 20.21
CA ALA A 330 -22.88 -23.03 20.54
C ALA A 330 -23.69 -23.32 19.27
N ASP A 331 -23.74 -22.37 18.32
CA ASP A 331 -24.44 -22.51 17.05
C ASP A 331 -23.78 -23.54 16.11
N HIS A 332 -22.44 -23.58 16.05
CA HIS A 332 -21.68 -24.46 15.16
C HIS A 332 -21.75 -25.93 15.57
N TYR A 333 -21.70 -26.22 16.88
CA TYR A 333 -21.73 -27.58 17.41
C TYR A 333 -23.14 -28.03 17.86
N GLY A 334 -24.08 -27.11 18.03
CA GLY A 334 -25.47 -27.38 18.44
C GLY A 334 -25.66 -27.90 19.87
N SER A 335 -24.59 -28.33 20.55
CA SER A 335 -24.58 -28.69 21.96
C SER A 335 -23.17 -28.70 22.55
N THR A 336 -23.06 -28.42 23.86
CA THR A 336 -21.82 -28.55 24.64
C THR A 336 -21.22 -29.95 24.56
N ALA A 337 -22.05 -31.00 24.47
CA ALA A 337 -21.59 -32.38 24.35
C ALA A 337 -20.87 -32.63 23.00
N ALA A 338 -21.42 -32.14 21.89
CA ALA A 338 -20.79 -32.23 20.58
C ALA A 338 -19.52 -31.39 20.49
N TRP A 339 -19.51 -30.18 21.06
CA TRP A 339 -18.31 -29.33 21.16
C TRP A 339 -17.18 -30.01 21.95
N ARG A 340 -17.46 -30.55 23.16
CA ARG A 340 -16.46 -31.30 23.95
C ARG A 340 -15.96 -32.55 23.21
N ALA A 341 -16.84 -33.25 22.48
CA ALA A 341 -16.44 -34.42 21.69
C ALA A 341 -15.53 -34.06 20.50
N ALA A 342 -15.72 -32.89 19.88
CA ALA A 342 -14.90 -32.42 18.77
C ALA A 342 -13.56 -31.81 19.22
N TRP A 343 -13.54 -31.09 20.34
CA TRP A 343 -12.33 -30.46 20.89
C TRP A 343 -11.46 -31.43 21.72
N GLY A 344 -12.05 -32.51 22.27
CA GLY A 344 -11.33 -33.48 23.07
C GLY A 344 -10.61 -32.82 24.26
N SER A 345 -9.31 -33.07 24.38
CA SER A 345 -8.47 -32.52 25.46
C SER A 345 -8.24 -31.00 25.40
N VAL A 346 -8.66 -30.31 24.34
CA VAL A 346 -8.55 -28.85 24.21
C VAL A 346 -9.74 -28.12 24.87
N ALA A 347 -10.87 -28.81 25.08
CA ALA A 347 -11.97 -28.30 25.89
C ALA A 347 -11.70 -28.59 27.37
N THR A 348 -11.55 -27.55 28.19
CA THR A 348 -11.40 -27.74 29.65
C THR A 348 -12.73 -28.13 30.29
N THR A 349 -12.68 -28.79 31.46
CA THR A 349 -13.88 -29.22 32.20
C THR A 349 -14.73 -28.07 32.72
N THR A 350 -14.16 -26.86 32.82
CA THR A 350 -14.83 -25.63 33.27
C THR A 350 -15.46 -24.81 32.14
N GLU A 351 -15.09 -25.07 30.89
CA GLU A 351 -15.58 -24.33 29.72
C GLU A 351 -16.86 -24.93 29.14
N ASP A 352 -17.79 -24.08 28.72
CA ASP A 352 -19.06 -24.41 28.10
C ASP A 352 -19.54 -23.24 27.20
N PRO A 353 -19.70 -23.44 25.87
CA PRO A 353 -20.23 -22.41 24.96
C PRO A 353 -21.58 -21.85 25.42
N SER A 354 -22.42 -22.69 26.02
CA SER A 354 -23.76 -22.32 26.52
C SER A 354 -23.69 -21.42 27.75
N ALA A 355 -22.59 -21.47 28.51
CA ALA A 355 -22.31 -20.60 29.65
C ALA A 355 -21.55 -19.32 29.25
N GLY A 356 -21.11 -19.20 27.99
CA GLY A 356 -20.41 -18.01 27.49
C GLY A 356 -18.96 -17.86 27.95
N ASN A 357 -18.33 -18.92 28.47
CA ASN A 357 -17.03 -18.84 29.16
C ASN A 357 -15.85 -19.54 28.45
N VAL A 358 -16.02 -20.05 27.23
CA VAL A 358 -14.90 -20.59 26.43
C VAL A 358 -13.94 -19.46 26.06
N ALA A 359 -12.66 -19.61 26.40
CA ALA A 359 -11.65 -18.61 26.11
C ALA A 359 -11.29 -18.56 24.61
N MET A 360 -11.08 -17.34 24.10
CA MET A 360 -10.42 -17.14 22.81
C MET A 360 -8.95 -17.60 22.88
N PRO A 361 -8.33 -18.05 21.77
CA PRO A 361 -6.89 -18.29 21.75
C PRO A 361 -6.10 -16.98 21.91
N GLY A 362 -4.85 -17.08 22.36
CA GLY A 362 -3.90 -15.97 22.26
C GLY A 362 -3.54 -15.70 20.80
N PHE A 363 -3.18 -14.46 20.47
CA PHE A 363 -2.87 -14.07 19.08
C PHE A 363 -1.68 -14.85 18.48
N ASP A 364 -0.78 -15.33 19.34
CA ASP A 364 0.42 -16.08 18.98
C ASP A 364 0.29 -17.60 19.16
N THR A 365 -0.83 -18.09 19.70
CA THR A 365 -1.07 -19.53 19.95
C THR A 365 -1.06 -20.30 18.64
N ARG A 366 -0.13 -21.27 18.49
CA ARG A 366 -0.06 -22.18 17.33
C ARG A 366 -1.36 -22.97 17.17
N GLY A 367 -1.71 -23.32 15.93
CA GLY A 367 -3.00 -23.91 15.57
C GLY A 367 -3.28 -25.28 16.18
N ASP A 368 -4.03 -25.30 17.28
CA ASP A 368 -4.84 -26.42 17.75
C ASP A 368 -6.30 -26.29 17.22
N ILE A 369 -7.22 -27.14 17.70
CA ILE A 369 -8.64 -27.04 17.29
C ILE A 369 -9.31 -25.73 17.73
N ARG A 370 -8.90 -25.14 18.86
CA ARG A 370 -9.39 -23.84 19.35
C ARG A 370 -8.94 -22.71 18.42
N GLY A 371 -7.68 -22.69 18.00
CA GLY A 371 -7.15 -21.76 17.01
C GLY A 371 -7.77 -21.93 15.62
N GLN A 372 -8.00 -23.18 15.20
CA GLN A 372 -8.69 -23.49 13.94
C GLN A 372 -10.14 -22.98 13.93
N ASP A 373 -10.90 -23.29 14.97
CA ASP A 373 -12.28 -22.81 15.10
C ASP A 373 -12.34 -21.29 15.24
N PHE A 374 -11.37 -20.66 15.89
CA PHE A 374 -11.31 -19.20 15.95
C PHE A 374 -11.09 -18.56 14.58
N ALA A 375 -10.28 -19.17 13.70
CA ALA A 375 -10.15 -18.72 12.31
C ALA A 375 -11.42 -18.97 11.48
N ARG A 376 -12.15 -20.06 11.73
CA ARG A 376 -13.49 -20.31 11.13
C ARG A 376 -14.52 -19.29 11.60
N PHE A 377 -14.48 -18.90 12.87
CA PHE A 377 -15.30 -17.84 13.48
C PHE A 377 -15.00 -16.46 12.89
N MET A 378 -13.72 -16.07 12.77
CA MET A 378 -13.33 -14.79 12.15
C MET A 378 -13.84 -14.70 10.71
N ASN A 379 -13.59 -15.74 9.90
CA ASN A 379 -14.11 -15.84 8.53
C ASN A 379 -15.66 -15.76 8.48
N ALA A 380 -16.36 -16.43 9.41
CA ALA A 380 -17.83 -16.39 9.48
C ALA A 380 -18.39 -15.00 9.81
N LEU A 381 -17.77 -14.25 10.72
CA LEU A 381 -18.16 -12.86 11.02
C LEU A 381 -17.86 -11.92 9.84
N GLU A 382 -16.67 -12.04 9.25
CA GLU A 382 -16.18 -11.16 8.20
C GLU A 382 -16.95 -11.34 6.88
N THR A 383 -17.18 -12.59 6.44
CA THR A 383 -18.03 -12.90 5.29
C THR A 383 -19.50 -12.58 5.56
N GLY A 384 -19.98 -12.80 6.79
CA GLY A 384 -21.31 -12.40 7.23
C GLY A 384 -21.53 -10.88 7.10
N LEU A 385 -20.60 -10.07 7.60
CA LEU A 385 -20.64 -8.61 7.48
C LEU A 385 -20.57 -8.16 6.01
N LEU A 386 -19.66 -8.71 5.21
CA LEU A 386 -19.58 -8.42 3.77
C LEU A 386 -20.86 -8.79 3.02
N LYS A 387 -21.51 -9.92 3.35
CA LYS A 387 -22.82 -10.27 2.80
C LYS A 387 -23.88 -9.25 3.19
N ARG A 388 -23.97 -8.87 4.47
CA ARG A 388 -24.95 -7.87 4.97
C ARG A 388 -24.76 -6.50 4.30
N MET A 389 -23.52 -6.05 4.14
CA MET A 389 -23.20 -4.81 3.41
C MET A 389 -23.58 -4.92 1.93
N THR A 390 -23.29 -6.06 1.29
CA THR A 390 -23.65 -6.31 -0.12
C THR A 390 -25.15 -6.33 -0.33
N ASP A 391 -25.90 -7.12 0.45
CA ASP A 391 -27.36 -7.20 0.37
C ASP A 391 -28.00 -5.80 0.53
N TYR A 392 -27.51 -4.98 1.47
CA TYR A 392 -28.02 -3.62 1.67
C TYR A 392 -27.75 -2.72 0.45
N LEU A 393 -26.54 -2.75 -0.10
CA LEU A 393 -26.19 -1.98 -1.30
C LEU A 393 -27.03 -2.41 -2.51
N ARG A 394 -27.25 -3.71 -2.70
CA ARG A 394 -28.12 -4.25 -3.76
C ARG A 394 -29.57 -3.79 -3.58
N ALA A 395 -30.06 -3.72 -2.33
CA ALA A 395 -31.39 -3.17 -2.02
C ALA A 395 -31.52 -1.65 -2.27
N LYS A 396 -30.42 -0.89 -2.37
CA LYS A 396 -30.39 0.50 -2.86
C LYS A 396 -30.23 0.61 -4.38
N GLY A 397 -30.30 -0.52 -5.11
CA GLY A 397 -30.14 -0.58 -6.56
C GLY A 397 -28.69 -0.53 -7.04
N TYR A 398 -27.69 -0.64 -6.15
CA TYR A 398 -26.29 -0.64 -6.56
C TYR A 398 -25.92 -1.94 -7.28
N THR A 399 -25.38 -1.85 -8.50
CA THR A 399 -25.02 -3.00 -9.34
C THR A 399 -23.50 -3.20 -9.53
N GLY A 400 -22.66 -2.28 -9.06
CA GLY A 400 -21.20 -2.40 -9.15
C GLY A 400 -20.57 -3.36 -8.14
N PHE A 401 -19.24 -3.39 -8.08
CA PHE A 401 -18.49 -4.32 -7.23
C PHE A 401 -18.55 -3.93 -5.76
N VAL A 402 -18.53 -4.93 -4.87
CA VAL A 402 -18.46 -4.74 -3.41
C VAL A 402 -17.30 -5.58 -2.87
N SER A 403 -16.48 -4.96 -2.03
CA SER A 403 -15.30 -5.58 -1.40
C SER A 403 -15.11 -5.11 0.05
N HIS A 404 -14.27 -5.81 0.79
CA HIS A 404 -13.92 -5.58 2.20
C HIS A 404 -12.55 -6.24 2.50
N MET A 405 -11.91 -5.88 3.61
CA MET A 405 -10.62 -6.43 4.09
C MET A 405 -9.47 -6.36 3.09
N ASN A 406 -9.08 -5.13 2.76
CA ASN A 406 -8.05 -4.83 1.78
C ASN A 406 -6.60 -4.81 2.31
N VAL A 407 -6.24 -5.48 3.41
CA VAL A 407 -4.85 -5.51 3.91
C VAL A 407 -4.50 -6.85 4.57
N ARG A 408 -3.20 -7.17 4.61
CA ARG A 408 -2.54 -8.41 5.06
C ARG A 408 -2.66 -9.64 4.14
N ASN A 409 -1.63 -10.47 4.32
CA ASN A 409 -1.15 -11.52 3.44
C ASN A 409 -1.44 -12.92 4.05
N SER A 410 -2.69 -13.22 4.46
CA SER A 410 -3.03 -14.51 5.06
C SER A 410 -4.16 -15.26 4.35
N TRP A 411 -4.05 -16.59 4.32
CA TRP A 411 -5.11 -17.53 3.94
C TRP A 411 -6.44 -17.23 4.66
N GLN A 412 -6.42 -16.90 5.96
CA GLN A 412 -7.66 -16.58 6.70
C GLN A 412 -8.38 -15.37 6.09
N GLU A 413 -7.62 -14.32 5.79
CA GLU A 413 -8.10 -13.07 5.21
C GLU A 413 -8.51 -13.29 3.74
N ASP A 414 -7.84 -14.19 3.01
CA ASP A 414 -8.22 -14.63 1.65
C ASP A 414 -9.53 -15.40 1.60
N PHE A 415 -9.83 -16.24 2.59
CA PHE A 415 -11.15 -16.88 2.70
C PHE A 415 -12.23 -15.84 3.00
N SER A 416 -11.97 -14.90 3.90
CA SER A 416 -12.90 -13.80 4.19
C SER A 416 -13.16 -12.90 2.97
N ARG A 417 -12.14 -12.71 2.11
CA ARG A 417 -12.25 -12.02 0.81
C ARG A 417 -13.02 -12.80 -0.25
N GLU A 418 -13.13 -14.13 -0.16
CA GLU A 418 -13.79 -14.97 -1.17
C GLU A 418 -15.28 -14.61 -1.35
N ALA A 419 -15.93 -14.02 -0.35
CA ALA A 419 -17.30 -13.54 -0.45
C ALA A 419 -17.47 -12.23 -1.28
N GLY A 420 -16.37 -11.53 -1.60
CA GLY A 420 -16.39 -10.29 -2.40
C GLY A 420 -16.46 -10.55 -3.90
N ASN A 421 -17.25 -9.77 -4.65
CA ASN A 421 -17.35 -9.93 -6.11
C ASN A 421 -16.32 -9.09 -6.91
N ALA A 422 -15.44 -8.38 -6.20
CA ALA A 422 -14.10 -8.01 -6.61
C ALA A 422 -13.18 -8.09 -5.39
N ILE A 423 -11.87 -8.21 -5.61
CA ILE A 423 -10.85 -8.19 -4.56
C ILE A 423 -10.16 -6.82 -4.55
N THR A 424 -9.86 -6.33 -3.36
CA THR A 424 -9.19 -5.04 -3.12
C THR A 424 -8.00 -5.24 -2.19
N TYR A 425 -6.89 -4.54 -2.42
CA TYR A 425 -5.65 -4.76 -1.68
C TYR A 425 -4.83 -3.49 -1.49
N ASN A 426 -4.21 -3.35 -0.32
CA ASN A 426 -3.33 -2.27 0.09
C ASN A 426 -1.95 -2.90 0.35
N ALA A 427 -0.92 -2.43 -0.35
CA ALA A 427 0.44 -2.95 -0.18
C ALA A 427 1.48 -1.86 -0.47
N TYR A 428 2.42 -1.69 0.46
CA TYR A 428 3.46 -0.67 0.40
C TYR A 428 4.85 -1.30 0.39
N HIS A 429 5.78 -0.68 -0.33
CA HIS A 429 7.21 -0.88 -0.06
C HIS A 429 7.72 0.28 0.78
N ASP A 430 8.50 -0.09 1.80
CA ASP A 430 9.11 0.81 2.76
C ASP A 430 8.11 1.79 3.45
N HIS A 431 7.06 1.21 4.03
CA HIS A 431 6.13 1.95 4.90
C HIS A 431 6.87 2.48 6.13
N PRO A 432 6.70 3.77 6.50
CA PRO A 432 7.38 4.37 7.65
C PRO A 432 6.79 3.87 8.98
N SER A 433 7.59 3.94 10.05
CA SER A 433 7.17 3.57 11.42
C SER A 433 6.09 4.50 12.02
N SER A 434 5.94 5.72 11.49
CA SER A 434 4.83 6.63 11.80
C SER A 434 4.67 7.68 10.69
N TYR A 435 3.68 8.58 10.84
CA TYR A 435 3.35 9.62 9.86
C TYR A 435 3.98 11.01 10.16
N GLY A 436 4.88 11.11 11.15
CA GLY A 436 5.36 12.39 11.69
C GLY A 436 6.89 12.53 11.75
N LEU A 437 7.35 13.59 12.42
CA LEU A 437 8.76 13.70 12.80
C LEU A 437 9.12 12.58 13.79
N GLY A 438 10.30 12.00 13.65
CA GLY A 438 10.71 10.77 14.33
C GLY A 438 10.28 9.48 13.62
N ALA A 439 9.57 9.56 12.49
CA ALA A 439 9.33 8.39 11.64
C ALA A 439 10.63 7.85 11.02
N THR A 440 10.71 6.54 10.85
CA THR A 440 11.85 5.82 10.28
C THR A 440 11.40 4.97 9.10
N ILE A 441 12.22 4.92 8.06
CA ILE A 441 12.12 4.00 6.92
C ILE A 441 13.36 3.08 6.86
N ARG A 442 13.29 1.98 6.13
CA ARG A 442 14.44 1.10 5.88
C ARG A 442 15.34 1.62 4.77
N ASP A 443 14.81 2.45 3.86
CA ASP A 443 15.48 3.07 2.71
C ASP A 443 16.08 2.04 1.72
N GLU A 444 15.36 0.94 1.54
CA GLU A 444 15.69 -0.20 0.68
C GLU A 444 15.18 -0.02 -0.76
N SER A 445 15.85 -0.65 -1.72
CA SER A 445 15.31 -0.82 -3.06
C SER A 445 14.24 -1.92 -3.08
N VAL A 446 13.28 -1.86 -4.02
CA VAL A 446 12.37 -2.99 -4.23
C VAL A 446 13.08 -4.25 -4.70
N PHE A 447 14.26 -4.14 -5.29
CA PHE A 447 15.06 -5.31 -5.67
C PHE A 447 15.60 -6.06 -4.45
N ASP A 448 15.93 -5.37 -3.36
CA ASP A 448 16.45 -5.96 -2.12
C ASP A 448 15.38 -6.84 -1.45
N GLY A 449 14.18 -6.28 -1.24
CA GLY A 449 13.00 -7.04 -0.79
C GLY A 449 12.36 -7.91 -1.89
N GLN A 450 13.00 -8.04 -3.06
CA GLN A 450 12.53 -8.79 -4.22
C GLN A 450 11.04 -8.55 -4.55
N PHE A 451 10.59 -7.29 -4.51
CA PHE A 451 9.21 -6.81 -4.74
C PHE A 451 8.14 -7.46 -3.84
N ASN A 452 8.45 -7.74 -2.57
CA ASN A 452 7.59 -8.46 -1.62
C ASN A 452 6.11 -8.04 -1.66
N TYR A 453 5.85 -6.74 -1.51
CA TYR A 453 4.51 -6.15 -1.52
C TYR A 453 3.68 -6.46 -2.79
N LEU A 454 4.30 -6.41 -3.98
CA LEU A 454 3.63 -6.75 -5.24
C LEU A 454 3.46 -8.27 -5.42
N ARG A 455 4.45 -9.07 -5.00
CA ARG A 455 4.36 -10.54 -5.00
C ARG A 455 3.21 -11.04 -4.14
N HIS A 456 3.00 -10.45 -2.97
CA HIS A 456 1.87 -10.78 -2.10
C HIS A 456 0.55 -10.28 -2.71
N ALA A 457 0.48 -9.04 -3.20
CA ALA A 457 -0.71 -8.55 -3.92
C ALA A 457 -1.10 -9.39 -5.15
N ALA A 458 -0.13 -9.99 -5.86
CA ALA A 458 -0.40 -10.91 -6.96
C ALA A 458 -0.91 -12.27 -6.51
N LEU A 459 -0.45 -12.78 -5.36
CA LEU A 459 -0.84 -14.08 -4.82
C LEU A 459 -2.20 -14.02 -4.12
N HIS A 460 -2.45 -13.02 -3.29
CA HIS A 460 -3.67 -12.84 -2.47
C HIS A 460 -4.85 -12.23 -3.24
N ARG A 461 -5.08 -12.72 -4.46
CA ARG A 461 -6.21 -12.33 -5.33
C ARG A 461 -6.84 -13.55 -5.96
N TYR A 462 -8.16 -13.55 -6.17
CA TYR A 462 -8.81 -14.62 -6.92
C TYR A 462 -8.77 -14.35 -8.42
N LEU A 463 -8.42 -15.36 -9.22
CA LEU A 463 -8.35 -15.25 -10.69
C LEU A 463 -9.72 -15.20 -11.39
N ASP A 464 -10.80 -15.56 -10.68
CA ASP A 464 -12.15 -15.63 -11.26
C ASP A 464 -12.95 -14.32 -11.18
N ARG A 465 -12.33 -13.23 -10.69
CA ARG A 465 -12.97 -11.92 -10.50
C ARG A 465 -11.96 -10.76 -10.50
N PRO A 466 -12.42 -9.50 -10.63
CA PRO A 466 -11.53 -8.35 -10.69
C PRO A 466 -10.68 -8.12 -9.45
N PHE A 467 -9.45 -7.63 -9.65
CA PHE A 467 -8.53 -7.20 -8.60
C PHE A 467 -8.14 -5.73 -8.74
N TYR A 468 -8.22 -5.01 -7.63
CA TYR A 468 -7.77 -3.63 -7.49
C TYR A 468 -6.68 -3.57 -6.42
N LEU A 469 -5.45 -3.21 -6.79
CA LEU A 469 -4.50 -2.67 -5.81
C LEU A 469 -5.01 -1.27 -5.45
N THR A 470 -5.81 -1.20 -4.39
CA THR A 470 -6.53 -0.01 -3.92
C THR A 470 -5.64 0.98 -3.19
N GLU A 471 -4.51 0.54 -2.66
CA GLU A 471 -3.36 1.36 -2.26
C GLU A 471 -2.06 0.69 -2.68
N GLY A 472 -1.25 1.41 -3.45
CA GLY A 472 0.16 1.09 -3.69
C GLY A 472 1.00 2.36 -3.69
N SER A 473 2.19 2.30 -3.10
CA SER A 473 3.20 3.37 -3.19
C SER A 473 4.58 2.89 -2.75
N GLN A 474 5.59 3.72 -3.01
CA GLN A 474 6.89 3.73 -2.33
C GLN A 474 7.04 5.08 -1.66
N VAL A 475 7.22 5.07 -0.34
CA VAL A 475 6.91 6.26 0.47
C VAL A 475 8.03 7.30 0.38
N PHE A 476 7.68 8.57 0.20
CA PHE A 476 8.60 9.67 0.44
C PHE A 476 9.07 9.61 1.90
N TRP A 477 10.36 9.47 2.20
CA TRP A 477 11.52 9.99 1.47
C TRP A 477 12.50 8.92 0.96
N ASN A 478 12.08 7.66 0.82
CA ASN A 478 12.90 6.55 0.30
C ASN A 478 13.58 6.95 -1.03
N ARG A 479 14.91 6.75 -1.14
CA ARG A 479 15.72 7.21 -2.28
C ARG A 479 15.57 6.36 -3.55
N TRP A 480 14.75 5.32 -3.51
CA TRP A 480 14.52 4.34 -4.58
C TRP A 480 13.13 4.46 -5.23
N ARG A 481 12.20 5.22 -4.63
CA ARG A 481 10.76 5.26 -4.97
C ARG A 481 10.36 5.50 -6.44
N ARG A 482 11.27 5.98 -7.30
CA ARG A 482 11.13 5.92 -8.78
C ARG A 482 10.85 4.50 -9.29
N GLU A 483 11.29 3.47 -8.58
CA GLU A 483 11.10 2.06 -8.90
C GLU A 483 9.63 1.62 -8.83
N TYR A 484 8.74 2.43 -8.23
CA TYR A 484 7.29 2.21 -8.29
C TYR A 484 6.72 2.30 -9.73
N ALA A 485 7.48 2.85 -10.68
CA ALA A 485 7.18 2.74 -12.13
C ALA A 485 7.16 1.29 -12.66
N LEU A 486 7.73 0.33 -11.93
CA LEU A 486 7.63 -1.10 -12.27
C LEU A 486 6.27 -1.69 -11.85
N ALA A 487 5.53 -1.06 -10.93
CA ALA A 487 4.22 -1.54 -10.49
C ALA A 487 3.18 -1.51 -11.62
N GLY A 488 3.21 -0.52 -12.52
CA GLY A 488 2.35 -0.50 -13.70
C GLY A 488 2.66 -1.63 -14.69
N ALA A 489 3.94 -1.92 -14.93
CA ALA A 489 4.32 -3.06 -15.76
C ALA A 489 3.88 -4.39 -15.14
N TYR A 490 4.06 -4.53 -13.81
CA TYR A 490 3.69 -5.71 -13.06
C TYR A 490 2.17 -5.94 -13.00
N ALA A 491 1.39 -4.91 -12.67
CA ALA A 491 -0.08 -4.92 -12.69
C ALA A 491 -0.64 -5.26 -14.08
N SER A 492 0.06 -4.85 -15.14
CA SER A 492 -0.28 -5.20 -16.52
C SER A 492 -0.06 -6.67 -16.84
N HIS A 493 1.07 -7.23 -16.38
CA HIS A 493 1.38 -8.64 -16.53
C HIS A 493 0.41 -9.53 -15.74
N GLN A 494 0.05 -9.10 -14.52
CA GLN A 494 -0.93 -9.77 -13.68
C GLN A 494 -2.40 -9.54 -14.12
N GLY A 495 -2.67 -8.66 -15.08
CA GLY A 495 -4.03 -8.38 -15.54
C GLY A 495 -4.94 -7.81 -14.46
N TRP A 496 -4.47 -6.84 -13.69
CA TRP A 496 -5.27 -6.17 -12.65
C TRP A 496 -6.19 -5.10 -13.25
N GLU A 497 -7.43 -5.01 -12.78
CA GLU A 497 -8.41 -3.99 -13.15
C GLU A 497 -8.19 -2.65 -12.45
N GLY A 498 -7.43 -2.62 -11.35
CA GLY A 498 -7.07 -1.40 -10.65
C GLY A 498 -5.62 -1.30 -10.17
N LEU A 499 -5.03 -0.12 -10.37
CA LEU A 499 -3.79 0.33 -9.76
C LEU A 499 -4.00 1.75 -9.21
N CYS A 500 -4.18 1.86 -7.90
CA CYS A 500 -4.38 3.11 -7.17
C CYS A 500 -3.09 3.54 -6.47
N SER A 501 -2.45 4.58 -6.98
CA SER A 501 -1.31 5.21 -6.32
C SER A 501 -1.82 5.95 -5.07
N PHE A 502 -1.29 5.63 -3.89
CA PHE A 502 -1.79 6.18 -2.63
C PHE A 502 -1.10 7.47 -2.21
N GLY A 503 -1.91 8.47 -1.86
CA GLY A 503 -1.47 9.59 -1.05
C GLY A 503 -2.51 10.69 -0.87
N PHE A 504 -2.17 11.61 0.01
CA PHE A 504 -2.78 12.93 0.13
C PHE A 504 -2.44 13.80 -1.09
N THR A 505 -2.94 15.05 -1.06
CA THR A 505 -2.58 16.13 -1.99
C THR A 505 -2.79 15.88 -3.49
N HIS A 506 -3.54 14.84 -3.90
CA HIS A 506 -4.02 14.58 -5.27
C HIS A 506 -4.99 15.64 -5.85
N ASP A 507 -5.01 16.84 -5.28
CA ASP A 507 -5.71 18.05 -5.72
C ASP A 507 -4.75 19.27 -5.81
N SER A 508 -3.47 19.09 -5.43
CA SER A 508 -2.45 20.14 -5.50
C SER A 508 -2.07 20.43 -6.96
N LEU A 509 -2.45 21.63 -7.41
CA LEU A 509 -2.09 22.19 -8.71
C LEU A 509 -0.80 23.03 -8.67
N ARG A 510 -0.28 23.31 -7.47
CA ARG A 510 0.91 24.14 -7.25
C ARG A 510 1.63 23.82 -5.94
N TYR A 511 2.92 24.15 -5.91
CA TYR A 511 3.71 24.31 -4.70
C TYR A 511 3.45 25.71 -4.11
N ASP A 512 3.03 25.79 -2.84
CA ASP A 512 2.69 27.05 -2.17
C ASP A 512 3.18 27.04 -0.71
N PRO A 513 4.38 27.55 -0.41
CA PRO A 513 4.91 27.61 0.97
C PRO A 513 4.12 28.56 1.89
N ASN A 514 3.30 29.45 1.34
CA ASN A 514 2.54 30.44 2.11
C ASN A 514 1.12 29.97 2.45
N THR A 515 0.68 28.84 1.87
CA THR A 515 -0.67 28.29 2.07
C THR A 515 -1.01 28.06 3.54
N ILE A 516 -2.28 28.18 3.92
CA ILE A 516 -2.72 28.01 5.32
C ILE A 516 -2.62 26.55 5.81
N TRP A 517 -2.49 25.60 4.89
CA TRP A 517 -2.44 24.16 5.17
C TRP A 517 -0.99 23.72 5.36
N LEU A 518 -0.57 23.51 6.62
CA LEU A 518 0.83 23.22 6.97
C LEU A 518 1.45 22.08 6.14
N THR A 519 0.69 20.99 5.94
CA THR A 519 1.09 19.82 5.15
C THR A 519 1.33 20.09 3.66
N ARG A 520 1.01 21.29 3.14
CA ARG A 520 1.27 21.68 1.74
C ARG A 520 2.45 22.65 1.59
N ARG A 521 3.18 22.95 2.67
CA ARG A 521 4.36 23.83 2.68
C ARG A 521 5.68 23.09 2.43
N TYR A 522 5.65 21.77 2.42
CA TYR A 522 6.72 20.81 2.16
C TYR A 522 6.08 19.51 1.63
N VAL A 523 6.89 18.62 1.05
CA VAL A 523 6.49 17.24 0.75
C VAL A 523 6.71 16.39 2.00
N GLU A 524 5.75 15.54 2.36
CA GLU A 524 5.86 14.56 3.44
C GLU A 524 5.50 13.15 2.95
N SER A 525 5.52 12.16 3.84
CA SER A 525 5.08 10.79 3.51
C SER A 525 3.71 10.77 2.84
N PHE A 526 3.55 9.95 1.80
CA PHE A 526 2.27 9.74 1.10
C PHE A 526 1.68 11.00 0.44
N GLN A 527 2.46 11.81 -0.27
CA GLN A 527 1.94 12.95 -1.05
C GLN A 527 2.10 12.77 -2.58
N MET A 528 1.07 12.29 -3.26
CA MET A 528 1.19 11.84 -4.66
C MET A 528 1.36 12.95 -5.69
N TRP A 529 0.70 14.10 -5.54
CA TRP A 529 0.97 15.30 -6.38
C TRP A 529 1.82 16.34 -5.63
N GLY A 530 2.35 16.00 -4.46
CA GLY A 530 3.43 16.74 -3.80
C GLY A 530 4.81 16.26 -4.26
N ASP A 531 5.01 14.95 -4.41
CA ASP A 531 6.32 14.41 -4.80
C ASP A 531 6.50 14.36 -6.33
N PRO A 532 7.46 15.11 -6.90
CA PRO A 532 7.70 15.12 -8.34
C PRO A 532 8.10 13.75 -8.90
N ILE A 533 8.74 12.89 -8.09
CA ILE A 533 9.13 11.54 -8.51
C ILE A 533 7.90 10.63 -8.69
N LEU A 534 6.94 10.69 -7.76
CA LEU A 534 5.72 9.88 -7.84
C LEU A 534 4.74 10.38 -8.92
N ILE A 535 4.70 11.70 -9.21
CA ILE A 535 4.04 12.21 -10.43
C ILE A 535 4.66 11.58 -11.68
N GLY A 536 5.99 11.52 -11.76
CA GLY A 536 6.73 10.91 -12.87
C GLY A 536 6.44 9.42 -13.02
N VAL A 537 6.35 8.68 -11.91
CA VAL A 537 5.93 7.27 -11.87
C VAL A 537 4.53 7.08 -12.45
N ASP A 538 3.55 7.90 -12.06
CA ASP A 538 2.19 7.79 -12.60
C ASP A 538 2.12 8.19 -14.09
N ARG A 539 3.05 9.02 -14.58
CA ARG A 539 3.18 9.28 -16.03
C ARG A 539 3.70 8.07 -16.81
N ILE A 540 4.55 7.25 -16.21
CA ILE A 540 5.03 6.00 -16.79
C ILE A 540 3.93 4.91 -16.72
N ASN A 541 3.29 4.75 -15.56
CA ASN A 541 2.20 3.79 -15.35
C ASN A 541 1.00 4.06 -16.29
N ASN A 542 0.78 5.31 -16.69
CA ASN A 542 -0.16 5.66 -17.76
C ASN A 542 0.06 4.88 -19.07
N PHE A 543 1.30 4.72 -19.52
CA PHE A 543 1.62 4.00 -20.76
C PHE A 543 1.74 2.49 -20.53
N LEU A 544 2.51 2.08 -19.52
CA LEU A 544 2.73 0.66 -19.25
C LEU A 544 1.43 -0.05 -18.89
N TYR A 545 0.61 0.55 -18.01
CA TYR A 545 -0.62 -0.03 -17.47
C TYR A 545 -1.91 0.47 -18.11
N ARG A 546 -2.23 1.77 -18.04
CA ARG A 546 -3.55 2.28 -18.47
C ARG A 546 -3.75 2.14 -19.98
N ARG A 547 -2.78 2.59 -20.78
CA ARG A 547 -2.74 2.29 -22.22
C ARG A 547 -2.58 0.78 -22.44
N GLY A 548 -1.82 0.12 -21.58
CA GLY A 548 -1.58 -1.32 -21.61
C GLY A 548 -0.68 -1.68 -22.79
N ASP A 549 0.50 -1.06 -22.80
CA ASP A 549 1.61 -1.44 -23.67
C ASP A 549 2.24 -2.76 -23.24
N VAL A 550 2.23 -3.02 -21.93
CA VAL A 550 2.59 -4.32 -21.36
C VAL A 550 1.35 -5.22 -21.42
N SER A 551 1.50 -6.38 -22.06
CA SER A 551 0.47 -7.42 -22.13
C SER A 551 0.37 -8.21 -20.82
N GLU A 552 -0.79 -8.84 -20.61
CA GLU A 552 -0.97 -9.87 -19.59
C GLU A 552 0.00 -11.05 -19.79
N GLY A 553 0.19 -11.84 -18.73
CA GLY A 553 0.87 -13.13 -18.77
C GLY A 553 0.13 -14.12 -19.67
N THR A 554 0.89 -14.87 -20.46
CA THR A 554 0.41 -15.86 -21.44
C THR A 554 0.16 -17.24 -20.83
N LYS A 555 0.63 -17.46 -19.59
CA LYS A 555 0.56 -18.75 -18.88
C LYS A 555 0.10 -18.52 -17.44
N PRO A 556 -1.21 -18.34 -17.16
CA PRO A 556 -1.67 -18.09 -15.81
C PRO A 556 -1.73 -19.36 -14.93
N LEU A 557 -1.34 -19.24 -13.67
CA LEU A 557 -1.32 -20.30 -12.66
C LEU A 557 -2.32 -20.01 -11.54
N GLY A 558 -3.27 -20.93 -11.33
CA GLY A 558 -4.23 -20.86 -10.24
C GLY A 558 -3.88 -21.76 -9.05
N TYR A 559 -3.81 -21.19 -7.85
CA TYR A 559 -3.66 -21.92 -6.59
C TYR A 559 -5.03 -22.24 -6.00
N VAL A 560 -5.35 -23.52 -5.82
CA VAL A 560 -6.63 -23.97 -5.22
C VAL A 560 -6.59 -23.74 -3.72
N MET A 561 -7.54 -22.95 -3.23
CA MET A 561 -7.73 -22.67 -1.81
C MET A 561 -8.65 -23.73 -1.19
N ARG A 562 -8.27 -24.27 -0.02
CA ARG A 562 -8.97 -25.35 0.70
C ARG A 562 -9.10 -24.96 2.18
N PRO A 563 -10.21 -24.35 2.64
CA PRO A 563 -10.31 -23.77 3.99
C PRO A 563 -10.10 -24.78 5.14
N LYS A 564 -10.59 -26.01 4.96
CA LYS A 564 -10.47 -27.07 5.98
C LYS A 564 -9.01 -27.50 6.15
N GLU A 565 -8.33 -27.81 5.06
CA GLU A 565 -6.93 -28.24 5.03
C GLU A 565 -5.97 -27.11 5.42
N ALA A 566 -6.20 -25.88 4.97
CA ALA A 566 -5.38 -24.71 5.30
C ALA A 566 -5.29 -24.45 6.81
N TYR A 567 -6.42 -24.47 7.51
CA TYR A 567 -6.43 -24.29 8.96
C TYR A 567 -5.88 -25.53 9.71
N ALA A 568 -5.97 -26.72 9.12
CA ALA A 568 -5.52 -27.96 9.75
C ALA A 568 -3.97 -28.14 9.80
N VAL A 569 -3.17 -27.23 9.22
CA VAL A 569 -1.71 -27.33 9.21
C VAL A 569 -1.13 -26.96 10.60
N PRO A 570 -0.49 -27.89 11.34
CA PRO A 570 -0.20 -27.73 12.76
C PRO A 570 1.15 -27.01 13.03
N THR A 571 1.44 -25.92 12.32
CA THR A 571 2.77 -25.26 12.38
C THR A 571 2.75 -23.86 13.01
N LEU A 572 1.88 -22.98 12.54
CA LEU A 572 1.78 -21.56 12.90
C LEU A 572 0.36 -21.22 13.38
N GLN A 573 0.07 -19.93 13.59
CA GLN A 573 -1.29 -19.49 13.89
C GLN A 573 -2.13 -19.50 12.59
N PRO A 574 -3.36 -20.04 12.57
CA PRO A 574 -4.16 -20.17 11.33
C PRO A 574 -4.46 -18.83 10.61
N TRP A 575 -4.43 -17.70 11.33
CA TRP A 575 -4.59 -16.33 10.80
C TRP A 575 -3.28 -15.63 10.38
N ASN A 576 -2.14 -16.31 10.51
CA ASN A 576 -0.87 -15.91 9.88
C ASN A 576 -0.44 -16.92 8.77
N MET A 577 -1.33 -17.85 8.41
CA MET A 577 -1.22 -18.79 7.30
C MET A 577 -0.82 -18.15 5.96
N ASN A 578 0.31 -18.52 5.34
CA ASN A 578 0.63 -18.16 3.96
C ASN A 578 1.49 -19.24 3.27
N PHE A 579 1.60 -19.15 1.95
CA PHE A 579 2.48 -19.93 1.09
C PHE A 579 3.94 -19.52 1.22
N GLY A 580 4.87 -20.45 0.91
CA GLY A 580 6.29 -20.15 0.85
C GLY A 580 6.67 -19.18 -0.29
N VAL A 581 7.80 -18.48 -0.11
CA VAL A 581 8.26 -17.41 -1.02
C VAL A 581 8.38 -17.86 -2.49
N PHE A 582 8.70 -19.13 -2.75
CA PHE A 582 8.73 -19.69 -4.11
C PHE A 582 7.39 -19.50 -4.86
N ALA A 583 6.25 -19.61 -4.17
CA ALA A 583 4.93 -19.52 -4.77
C ALA A 583 4.61 -18.10 -5.24
N SER A 584 5.01 -17.10 -4.45
CA SER A 584 4.84 -15.68 -4.80
C SER A 584 5.92 -15.17 -5.77
N LYS A 585 7.14 -15.73 -5.76
CA LYS A 585 8.18 -15.45 -6.77
C LYS A 585 7.74 -15.84 -8.19
N ARG A 586 6.86 -16.85 -8.36
CA ARG A 586 6.26 -17.18 -9.67
C ARG A 586 5.43 -16.04 -10.29
N ALA A 587 5.03 -15.02 -9.53
CA ALA A 587 4.36 -13.82 -10.05
C ALA A 587 5.24 -12.94 -10.98
N PHE A 588 6.57 -13.13 -10.99
CA PHE A 588 7.44 -12.53 -12.00
C PHE A 588 7.39 -13.29 -13.34
N LEU A 589 7.18 -14.60 -13.28
CA LEU A 589 7.11 -15.49 -14.44
C LEU A 589 5.75 -15.44 -15.11
N HIS A 590 4.70 -15.53 -14.30
CA HIS A 590 3.35 -15.86 -14.71
C HIS A 590 2.32 -14.91 -14.12
N GLN A 591 1.16 -14.79 -14.76
CA GLN A 591 -0.03 -14.31 -14.07
C GLN A 591 -0.38 -15.35 -12.98
N ILE A 592 -0.51 -14.95 -11.71
CA ILE A 592 -0.87 -15.86 -10.62
C ILE A 592 -2.09 -15.38 -9.84
N GLY A 593 -2.70 -16.28 -9.09
CA GLY A 593 -3.72 -15.97 -8.09
C GLY A 593 -4.39 -17.24 -7.54
N LEU A 594 -5.33 -17.04 -6.62
CA LEU A 594 -6.13 -18.05 -5.95
C LEU A 594 -7.33 -18.49 -6.80
N LEU A 595 -7.84 -19.68 -6.52
CA LEU A 595 -9.08 -20.24 -7.05
C LEU A 595 -9.93 -20.80 -5.90
N PRO A 596 -11.25 -20.53 -5.87
CA PRO A 596 -12.12 -20.99 -4.78
C PRO A 596 -12.36 -22.50 -4.83
N GLU A 597 -12.43 -23.18 -3.67
CA GLU A 597 -12.84 -24.61 -3.59
C GLU A 597 -14.20 -24.85 -4.25
N SER A 598 -15.12 -23.89 -4.10
CA SER A 598 -16.47 -23.89 -4.68
C SER A 598 -16.53 -23.94 -6.22
N LYS A 599 -15.39 -23.83 -6.92
CA LYS A 599 -15.27 -23.97 -8.38
C LYS A 599 -14.77 -25.35 -8.82
N PHE A 600 -14.61 -26.30 -7.91
CA PHE A 600 -14.15 -27.66 -8.21
C PHE A 600 -15.17 -28.73 -7.79
N ASP A 601 -15.27 -29.81 -8.55
CA ASP A 601 -15.98 -31.01 -8.12
C ASP A 601 -15.16 -31.86 -7.14
N ALA A 602 -15.76 -32.93 -6.61
CA ALA A 602 -15.11 -33.85 -5.68
C ALA A 602 -13.93 -34.64 -6.29
N SER A 603 -13.76 -34.61 -7.62
CA SER A 603 -12.64 -35.21 -8.36
C SER A 603 -11.57 -34.18 -8.74
N GLY A 604 -11.73 -32.90 -8.35
CA GLY A 604 -10.79 -31.82 -8.66
C GLY A 604 -10.97 -31.20 -10.06
N ASN A 605 -12.03 -31.51 -10.80
CA ASN A 605 -12.31 -30.86 -12.08
C ASN A 605 -12.94 -29.48 -11.86
N TRP A 606 -12.52 -28.50 -12.65
CA TRP A 606 -13.09 -27.16 -12.62
C TRP A 606 -14.50 -27.12 -13.24
N ILE A 607 -15.46 -26.66 -12.45
CA ILE A 607 -16.88 -26.47 -12.81
C ILE A 607 -17.26 -24.97 -12.90
N GLY A 608 -16.32 -24.06 -12.67
CA GLY A 608 -16.55 -22.61 -12.62
C GLY A 608 -16.80 -21.88 -13.95
N GLY A 609 -17.11 -22.58 -15.04
CA GLY A 609 -17.26 -22.02 -16.39
C GLY A 609 -15.91 -21.90 -17.12
N THR A 610 -15.65 -20.76 -17.78
CA THR A 610 -14.36 -20.49 -18.42
C THR A 610 -13.21 -20.60 -17.41
N LYS A 611 -12.15 -21.33 -17.74
CA LYS A 611 -10.97 -21.46 -16.88
C LYS A 611 -10.14 -20.17 -16.91
N PRO A 612 -9.89 -19.48 -15.78
CA PRO A 612 -9.02 -18.30 -15.73
C PRO A 612 -7.52 -18.68 -15.55
N TYR A 613 -7.15 -19.93 -15.83
CA TYR A 613 -5.82 -20.50 -15.61
C TYR A 613 -5.43 -21.45 -16.75
N THR A 614 -4.12 -21.63 -16.98
CA THR A 614 -3.57 -22.65 -17.88
C THR A 614 -3.28 -23.96 -17.14
N TRP A 615 -2.74 -23.90 -15.91
CA TRP A 615 -2.60 -25.04 -15.01
C TRP A 615 -2.93 -24.65 -13.56
N LEU A 616 -3.02 -25.68 -12.72
CA LEU A 616 -3.41 -25.59 -11.33
C LEU A 616 -2.24 -25.93 -10.42
N SER A 617 -2.37 -25.51 -9.17
CA SER A 617 -1.67 -26.07 -8.03
C SER A 617 -2.66 -26.26 -6.89
N ASP A 618 -2.70 -27.42 -6.24
CA ASP A 618 -3.51 -27.70 -5.04
C ASP A 618 -2.57 -28.02 -3.86
N PRO A 619 -1.78 -27.03 -3.40
CA PRO A 619 -0.70 -27.24 -2.44
C PRO A 619 -1.20 -27.79 -1.09
N LEU A 620 -2.45 -27.50 -0.75
CA LEU A 620 -3.09 -27.93 0.49
C LEU A 620 -3.46 -29.43 0.48
N ARG A 621 -3.37 -30.09 -0.68
CA ARG A 621 -3.48 -31.55 -0.84
C ARG A 621 -2.21 -32.21 -1.42
N VAL A 622 -1.36 -31.45 -2.14
CA VAL A 622 -0.12 -31.94 -2.78
C VAL A 622 1.11 -31.36 -2.09
N ARG A 623 1.80 -32.19 -1.28
CA ARG A 623 2.99 -31.77 -0.52
C ARG A 623 4.07 -31.10 -1.37
N GLU A 624 4.36 -31.66 -2.54
CA GLU A 624 5.38 -31.14 -3.49
C GLU A 624 5.05 -29.77 -4.10
N GLU A 625 3.86 -29.23 -3.84
CA GLU A 625 3.44 -27.92 -4.30
C GLU A 625 3.36 -26.89 -3.15
N TYR A 626 3.19 -27.34 -1.90
CA TYR A 626 3.32 -26.50 -0.70
C TYR A 626 4.78 -26.38 -0.23
N GLN A 627 5.55 -27.47 -0.36
CA GLN A 627 6.96 -27.59 0.01
C GLN A 627 7.67 -28.45 -1.04
N PRO A 628 8.03 -27.89 -2.21
CA PRO A 628 8.71 -28.65 -3.26
C PRO A 628 10.06 -29.17 -2.77
N THR A 629 10.36 -30.46 -2.99
CA THR A 629 11.68 -31.04 -2.68
C THR A 629 12.71 -30.56 -3.72
N PRO A 630 13.76 -29.80 -3.33
CA PRO A 630 14.75 -29.31 -4.29
C PRO A 630 15.66 -30.43 -4.79
N ARG A 631 15.98 -30.40 -6.09
CA ARG A 631 17.00 -31.27 -6.70
C ARG A 631 18.37 -31.05 -6.07
N LYS A 632 19.20 -32.11 -6.03
CA LYS A 632 20.54 -32.13 -5.41
C LYS A 632 21.47 -30.99 -5.86
N ALA A 633 21.29 -30.46 -7.07
CA ALA A 633 22.06 -29.32 -7.58
C ALA A 633 21.85 -28.00 -6.79
N TYR A 634 20.77 -27.89 -5.99
CA TYR A 634 20.45 -26.73 -5.15
C TYR A 634 20.67 -26.99 -3.65
N ALA A 635 21.38 -28.07 -3.27
CA ALA A 635 21.57 -28.45 -1.87
C ALA A 635 22.54 -27.54 -1.07
N ASN A 636 23.18 -26.56 -1.72
CA ASN A 636 24.21 -25.69 -1.13
C ASN A 636 23.74 -24.23 -0.96
N VAL A 637 22.42 -23.99 -0.86
CA VAL A 637 21.82 -22.67 -0.60
C VAL A 637 20.70 -22.78 0.45
N SER A 638 20.09 -21.65 0.84
CA SER A 638 18.92 -21.64 1.74
C SER A 638 17.80 -22.54 1.21
N LEU A 639 16.99 -23.14 2.10
CA LEU A 639 15.84 -23.95 1.67
C LEU A 639 14.84 -23.14 0.85
N ILE A 640 14.64 -21.86 1.22
CA ILE A 640 13.73 -20.93 0.53
C ILE A 640 14.18 -20.69 -0.92
N ASP A 641 15.47 -20.48 -1.14
CA ASP A 641 16.02 -20.28 -2.49
C ASP A 641 16.11 -21.59 -3.27
N ALA A 642 16.46 -22.70 -2.62
CA ALA A 642 16.43 -24.02 -3.25
C ALA A 642 15.01 -24.37 -3.75
N GLN A 643 13.97 -24.06 -2.97
CA GLN A 643 12.56 -24.21 -3.37
C GLN A 643 12.17 -23.27 -4.52
N TRP A 644 12.67 -22.03 -4.53
CA TRP A 644 12.46 -21.11 -5.65
C TRP A 644 13.13 -21.59 -6.93
N TYR A 645 14.39 -22.02 -6.85
CA TYR A 645 15.14 -22.54 -7.99
C TYR A 645 14.48 -23.81 -8.54
N GLU A 646 13.97 -24.67 -7.67
CA GLU A 646 13.18 -25.84 -8.03
C GLU A 646 11.87 -25.47 -8.73
N ALA A 647 11.09 -24.54 -8.18
CA ALA A 647 9.84 -24.09 -8.80
C ALA A 647 10.04 -23.49 -10.20
N ALA A 648 11.02 -22.59 -10.36
CA ALA A 648 11.33 -21.97 -11.65
C ALA A 648 11.90 -22.97 -12.67
N ALA A 649 12.56 -24.04 -12.22
CA ALA A 649 13.00 -25.15 -13.08
C ALA A 649 11.81 -26.03 -13.50
N ARG A 650 10.92 -26.40 -12.57
CA ARG A 650 9.70 -27.18 -12.86
C ARG A 650 8.77 -26.45 -13.84
N ASP A 651 8.56 -25.15 -13.67
CA ASP A 651 7.77 -24.33 -14.62
C ASP A 651 8.38 -24.33 -16.04
N ARG A 652 9.72 -24.41 -16.16
CA ARG A 652 10.41 -24.55 -17.46
C ARG A 652 10.28 -25.96 -18.03
N GLU A 653 10.45 -26.98 -17.19
CA GLU A 653 10.40 -28.41 -17.56
C GLU A 653 8.99 -28.83 -18.01
N ALA A 654 7.94 -28.26 -17.40
CA ALA A 654 6.54 -28.40 -17.80
C ALA A 654 6.15 -27.54 -19.03
N GLY A 655 7.10 -26.81 -19.63
CA GLY A 655 6.86 -25.99 -20.83
C GLY A 655 5.99 -24.75 -20.59
N HIS A 656 5.90 -24.26 -19.36
CA HIS A 656 5.22 -23.00 -19.03
C HIS A 656 6.10 -21.79 -19.36
N LEU A 657 7.43 -21.93 -19.31
CA LEU A 657 8.38 -20.94 -19.83
C LEU A 657 8.87 -21.30 -21.24
N PRO A 658 8.82 -20.37 -22.22
CA PRO A 658 9.44 -20.56 -23.53
C PRO A 658 10.94 -20.89 -23.43
N ALA A 659 11.48 -21.68 -24.36
CA ALA A 659 12.91 -22.00 -24.40
C ALA A 659 13.83 -20.76 -24.48
N SER A 660 13.35 -19.67 -25.09
CA SER A 660 14.04 -18.37 -25.17
C SER A 660 13.87 -17.46 -23.93
N ASN A 661 13.08 -17.87 -22.94
CA ASN A 661 12.89 -17.11 -21.69
C ASN A 661 14.18 -17.15 -20.86
N LYS A 662 14.65 -15.99 -20.42
CA LYS A 662 15.96 -15.76 -19.80
C LYS A 662 16.04 -16.08 -18.30
N THR A 663 14.97 -16.59 -17.68
CA THR A 663 14.97 -16.91 -16.25
C THR A 663 16.08 -17.89 -15.88
N ASN A 664 16.95 -17.44 -14.99
CA ASN A 664 18.00 -18.20 -14.32
C ASN A 664 17.91 -17.88 -12.82
N ALA A 665 17.05 -18.64 -12.12
CA ALA A 665 16.73 -18.38 -10.72
C ALA A 665 17.97 -18.44 -9.78
N PRO A 666 18.94 -19.36 -9.94
CA PRO A 666 20.22 -19.32 -9.21
C PRO A 666 21.08 -18.05 -9.37
N ALA A 667 20.80 -17.22 -10.38
CA ALA A 667 21.42 -15.91 -10.58
C ALA A 667 20.50 -14.72 -10.23
N ASP A 668 19.29 -15.00 -9.72
CA ASP A 668 18.18 -14.04 -9.53
C ASP A 668 17.87 -13.19 -10.79
N ILE A 669 18.02 -13.81 -11.95
CA ILE A 669 17.57 -13.27 -13.24
C ILE A 669 16.22 -13.89 -13.55
N VAL A 670 15.19 -13.07 -13.74
CA VAL A 670 13.80 -13.54 -13.93
C VAL A 670 13.17 -12.80 -15.11
N GLN A 671 12.47 -13.52 -15.99
CA GLN A 671 11.77 -12.94 -17.13
C GLN A 671 10.33 -13.44 -17.20
N SER A 672 9.38 -12.53 -17.47
CA SER A 672 7.97 -12.87 -17.71
C SER A 672 7.79 -13.85 -18.87
N ASP A 673 6.74 -14.67 -18.83
CA ASP A 673 6.43 -15.65 -19.87
C ASP A 673 6.24 -15.00 -21.26
N ASN A 674 5.69 -13.78 -21.28
CA ASN A 674 5.50 -12.94 -22.47
C ASN A 674 6.77 -12.17 -22.91
N ALA A 675 7.88 -12.39 -22.20
CA ALA A 675 9.22 -11.85 -22.44
C ALA A 675 9.39 -10.30 -22.34
N GLN A 676 8.34 -9.54 -22.01
CA GLN A 676 8.38 -8.07 -21.98
C GLN A 676 9.03 -7.49 -20.71
N LEU A 677 9.03 -8.22 -19.59
CA LEU A 677 9.61 -7.80 -18.32
C LEU A 677 10.81 -8.69 -17.98
N LEU A 678 11.93 -8.07 -17.61
CA LEU A 678 13.15 -8.75 -17.20
C LEU A 678 13.73 -8.05 -15.97
N TRP A 679 13.94 -8.82 -14.90
CA TRP A 679 14.55 -8.38 -13.64
C TRP A 679 15.91 -9.07 -13.46
N GLU A 680 16.87 -8.30 -12.98
CA GLU A 680 18.23 -8.68 -12.60
C GLU A 680 18.40 -8.19 -11.16
N MET A 681 18.02 -9.03 -10.18
CA MET A 681 17.77 -8.54 -8.80
C MET A 681 19.05 -8.09 -8.11
N ARG A 682 20.16 -8.84 -8.28
CA ARG A 682 21.46 -8.56 -7.63
C ARG A 682 22.07 -7.26 -8.15
N GLU A 683 21.84 -6.93 -9.41
CA GLU A 683 22.26 -5.68 -10.06
C GLU A 683 21.29 -4.51 -9.82
N ARG A 684 20.23 -4.71 -9.01
CA ARG A 684 19.12 -3.78 -8.77
C ARG A 684 18.58 -3.17 -10.08
N ARG A 685 18.28 -4.02 -11.05
CA ARG A 685 18.05 -3.60 -12.44
C ARG A 685 16.81 -4.27 -13.03
N ALA A 686 16.01 -3.50 -13.75
CA ALA A 686 14.90 -4.03 -14.55
C ALA A 686 14.78 -3.35 -15.90
N ARG A 687 14.22 -4.12 -16.84
CA ARG A 687 13.89 -3.70 -18.21
C ARG A 687 12.44 -4.07 -18.51
N VAL A 688 11.69 -3.10 -19.02
CA VAL A 688 10.35 -3.31 -19.61
C VAL A 688 10.46 -2.96 -21.09
N ILE A 689 10.17 -3.90 -21.99
CA ILE A 689 10.38 -3.74 -23.44
C ILE A 689 9.12 -4.19 -24.18
N THR A 690 8.45 -3.24 -24.84
CA THR A 690 7.17 -3.46 -25.56
C THR A 690 7.25 -2.91 -26.99
N ALA A 691 6.13 -2.91 -27.73
CA ALA A 691 6.09 -2.26 -29.05
C ALA A 691 6.13 -0.72 -28.98
N LYS A 692 5.55 -0.12 -27.93
CA LYS A 692 5.26 1.33 -27.83
C LYS A 692 5.98 2.06 -26.69
N SER A 693 6.56 1.28 -25.77
CA SER A 693 7.27 1.76 -24.58
C SER A 693 8.51 0.91 -24.25
N GLU A 694 9.61 1.55 -23.85
CA GLU A 694 10.78 0.91 -23.24
C GLU A 694 11.14 1.65 -21.95
N LEU A 695 11.44 0.92 -20.86
CA LEU A 695 11.86 1.45 -19.56
C LEU A 695 13.09 0.69 -19.06
N ILE A 696 14.02 1.41 -18.45
CA ILE A 696 15.25 0.90 -17.86
C ILE A 696 15.45 1.59 -16.50
N THR A 697 15.63 0.83 -15.43
CA THR A 697 16.06 1.35 -14.11
C THR A 697 17.19 0.51 -13.55
N TRP A 698 18.07 1.14 -12.77
CA TRP A 698 19.29 0.52 -12.24
C TRP A 698 19.73 1.16 -10.91
N GLY A 699 20.37 0.34 -10.07
CA GLY A 699 21.27 0.77 -9.02
C GLY A 699 22.57 1.32 -9.60
N ASP A 700 23.66 0.55 -9.59
CA ASP A 700 24.99 1.07 -9.94
C ASP A 700 25.22 1.19 -11.45
N THR A 701 24.89 0.16 -12.24
CA THR A 701 25.25 0.08 -13.68
C THR A 701 24.02 -0.10 -14.56
N PRO A 702 23.80 0.77 -15.57
CA PRO A 702 22.62 0.74 -16.42
C PRO A 702 22.51 -0.51 -17.30
N ALA A 703 21.29 -0.78 -17.76
CA ALA A 703 21.00 -1.85 -18.71
C ALA A 703 20.98 -1.34 -20.16
N ILE A 704 21.22 -2.26 -21.10
CA ILE A 704 20.94 -2.05 -22.52
C ILE A 704 19.52 -2.58 -22.82
N GLY A 705 18.62 -1.68 -23.26
CA GLY A 705 17.31 -2.02 -23.82
C GLY A 705 17.41 -2.44 -25.29
N ARG A 706 16.30 -2.37 -26.03
CA ARG A 706 16.27 -2.86 -27.42
C ARG A 706 16.46 -1.73 -28.42
N VAL A 707 15.63 -0.69 -28.34
CA VAL A 707 15.77 0.55 -29.14
C VAL A 707 16.42 1.65 -28.29
N LEU A 708 16.06 1.76 -27.00
CA LEU A 708 16.73 2.65 -26.05
C LEU A 708 17.92 1.93 -25.42
N ARG A 709 19.10 2.56 -25.46
CA ARG A 709 20.31 2.06 -24.80
C ARG A 709 20.85 3.15 -23.89
N VAL A 710 20.90 2.88 -22.59
CA VAL A 710 21.62 3.73 -21.64
C VAL A 710 23.08 3.29 -21.59
N MET A 711 23.99 4.25 -21.68
CA MET A 711 25.43 4.00 -21.75
C MET A 711 26.06 4.00 -20.34
N PRO A 712 27.16 3.25 -20.09
CA PRO A 712 27.75 3.10 -18.76
C PRO A 712 28.16 4.41 -18.06
N GLN A 713 28.50 5.45 -18.82
CA GLN A 713 28.82 6.79 -18.32
C GLN A 713 27.58 7.61 -17.91
N SER A 714 26.64 6.97 -17.20
CA SER A 714 25.40 7.57 -16.69
C SER A 714 25.35 7.49 -15.17
N SER A 715 24.65 8.41 -14.52
CA SER A 715 24.44 8.41 -13.07
C SER A 715 23.83 7.09 -12.59
N PRO A 716 24.28 6.54 -11.45
CA PRO A 716 23.58 5.44 -10.77
C PRO A 716 22.23 5.90 -10.21
N ASN A 717 21.46 4.96 -9.65
CA ASN A 717 20.22 5.18 -8.91
C ASN A 717 19.25 6.08 -9.69
N SER A 718 19.00 5.68 -10.94
CA SER A 718 18.24 6.45 -11.92
C SER A 718 17.29 5.55 -12.70
N LEU A 719 16.32 6.17 -13.37
CA LEU A 719 15.35 5.52 -14.24
C LEU A 719 15.18 6.36 -15.49
N VAL A 720 15.18 5.72 -16.67
CA VAL A 720 14.78 6.36 -17.93
C VAL A 720 13.77 5.49 -18.66
N SER A 721 12.77 6.13 -19.25
CA SER A 721 11.76 5.51 -20.09
C SER A 721 11.48 6.33 -21.34
N ILE A 722 10.95 5.69 -22.38
CA ILE A 722 10.50 6.29 -23.63
C ILE A 722 9.14 5.72 -24.02
N HIS A 723 8.21 6.59 -24.41
CA HIS A 723 6.81 6.28 -24.70
C HIS A 723 6.35 6.99 -25.99
N THR A 724 5.80 6.27 -26.97
CA THR A 724 5.27 6.88 -28.21
C THR A 724 4.00 7.68 -27.96
N LEU A 725 3.95 8.95 -28.39
CA LEU A 725 2.77 9.80 -28.26
C LEU A 725 1.81 9.70 -29.47
N ASP A 726 2.32 9.27 -30.63
CA ASP A 726 1.53 9.08 -31.86
C ASP A 726 0.88 7.69 -32.01
N ASP A 727 0.90 6.89 -30.93
CA ASP A 727 0.28 5.56 -30.84
C ASP A 727 0.87 4.46 -31.74
N LYS A 728 1.98 4.75 -32.45
CA LYS A 728 2.73 3.81 -33.30
C LYS A 728 3.71 2.96 -32.47
N SER A 729 4.51 2.10 -33.12
CA SER A 729 5.64 1.43 -32.45
C SER A 729 6.86 2.35 -32.35
N ILE A 730 7.78 2.14 -31.40
CA ILE A 730 8.97 3.00 -31.21
C ILE A 730 9.80 3.11 -32.51
N GLY A 731 9.87 2.04 -33.32
CA GLY A 731 10.58 2.06 -34.62
C GLY A 731 9.90 2.90 -35.71
N SER A 732 8.59 3.12 -35.63
CA SER A 732 7.77 3.82 -36.63
C SER A 732 7.23 5.18 -36.16
N SER A 733 7.29 5.45 -34.85
CA SER A 733 6.83 6.70 -34.23
C SER A 733 7.64 7.91 -34.70
N SER A 734 6.98 9.06 -34.77
CA SER A 734 7.57 10.39 -35.03
C SER A 734 7.51 11.33 -33.82
N HIS A 735 6.92 10.90 -32.70
CA HIS A 735 6.65 11.73 -31.53
C HIS A 735 6.67 10.88 -30.26
N MET A 736 7.60 11.15 -29.35
CA MET A 736 7.83 10.35 -28.14
C MET A 736 8.06 11.25 -26.91
N LEU A 737 7.54 10.84 -25.76
CA LEU A 737 7.92 11.37 -24.45
C LEU A 737 9.05 10.51 -23.87
N LEU A 738 10.06 11.14 -23.27
CA LEU A 738 10.98 10.49 -22.35
C LEU A 738 10.74 11.01 -20.93
N VAL A 739 10.88 10.11 -19.95
CA VAL A 739 10.84 10.43 -18.52
C VAL A 739 12.14 9.95 -17.88
N HIS A 740 12.78 10.82 -17.10
CA HIS A 740 14.06 10.63 -16.42
C HIS A 740 13.90 11.00 -14.95
N LEU A 741 14.04 10.00 -14.07
CA LEU A 741 13.84 10.14 -12.62
C LEU A 741 15.11 9.76 -11.85
N SER A 742 15.47 10.57 -10.85
CA SER A 742 16.60 10.36 -9.94
C SER A 742 16.11 10.22 -8.50
N ASP A 743 16.11 11.32 -7.75
CA ASP A 743 15.59 11.48 -6.38
C ASP A 743 15.19 12.97 -6.18
N ALA A 744 14.32 13.24 -5.20
CA ALA A 744 13.82 14.57 -4.87
C ALA A 744 13.55 14.69 -3.36
N ARG A 745 13.82 15.86 -2.77
CA ARG A 745 13.66 16.16 -1.33
C ARG A 745 13.23 17.61 -1.12
N ASN A 746 12.81 17.98 0.09
CA ASN A 746 12.61 19.41 0.41
C ASN A 746 13.96 20.11 0.60
N THR A 747 13.97 21.43 0.46
CA THR A 747 15.11 22.26 0.87
C THR A 747 15.26 22.20 2.41
N ASP A 748 16.49 22.13 2.90
CA ASP A 748 16.86 22.11 4.33
C ASP A 748 16.21 21.01 5.21
N MET A 749 15.78 19.91 4.57
CA MET A 749 15.32 18.66 5.20
C MET A 749 16.44 18.01 6.02
N LYS A 750 16.14 17.53 7.23
CA LYS A 750 17.13 17.00 8.18
C LYS A 750 16.75 15.63 8.72
N PHE A 751 17.77 14.83 9.02
CA PHE A 751 17.65 13.48 9.55
C PHE A 751 18.36 13.35 10.90
N SER A 752 18.23 12.20 11.56
CA SER A 752 19.00 11.88 12.78
C SER A 752 20.51 11.82 12.53
N ASP A 753 20.90 11.34 11.34
CA ASP A 753 22.27 10.98 11.00
C ASP A 753 22.42 10.80 9.47
N ALA A 754 23.64 10.47 9.03
CA ALA A 754 24.02 10.34 7.62
C ALA A 754 23.45 9.11 6.89
N THR A 755 22.72 8.20 7.56
CA THR A 755 21.94 7.14 6.89
C THR A 755 20.65 7.68 6.27
N GLU A 756 20.18 8.85 6.74
CA GLU A 756 18.98 9.54 6.25
C GLU A 756 17.68 8.76 6.49
N LYS A 757 17.70 7.75 7.37
CA LYS A 757 16.57 6.82 7.61
C LYS A 757 15.48 7.35 8.53
N THR A 758 15.76 8.32 9.39
CA THR A 758 14.79 8.87 10.36
C THR A 758 14.66 10.38 10.20
N ILE A 759 13.44 10.86 9.95
CA ILE A 759 13.15 12.28 9.69
C ILE A 759 13.13 13.10 10.98
N THR A 760 13.90 14.20 11.05
CA THR A 760 13.93 15.11 12.20
C THR A 760 13.41 16.51 11.87
N ASP A 761 13.48 16.92 10.60
CA ASP A 761 12.89 18.15 10.09
C ASP A 761 12.48 17.96 8.63
N TRP A 762 11.20 18.19 8.29
CA TRP A 762 10.71 18.10 6.92
C TRP A 762 11.34 19.14 5.98
N GLY A 763 11.87 20.26 6.50
CA GLY A 763 12.37 21.35 5.67
C GLY A 763 11.24 22.13 5.00
N HIS A 764 11.49 22.69 3.81
CA HIS A 764 10.53 23.55 3.10
C HIS A 764 10.64 23.48 1.57
N LEU A 765 9.60 23.98 0.89
CA LEU A 765 9.64 24.24 -0.56
C LEU A 765 10.65 25.36 -0.91
N PRO A 766 11.26 25.36 -2.12
CA PRO A 766 11.01 24.45 -3.24
C PRO A 766 11.55 23.03 -2.99
N VAL A 767 11.00 22.07 -3.72
CA VAL A 767 11.57 20.72 -3.80
C VAL A 767 12.89 20.80 -4.57
N ILE A 768 13.94 20.16 -4.07
CA ILE A 768 15.23 20.01 -4.73
C ILE A 768 15.30 18.66 -5.44
N LEU A 769 15.67 18.66 -6.73
CA LEU A 769 15.93 17.45 -7.51
C LEU A 769 17.42 17.10 -7.45
N ARG A 770 17.72 15.81 -7.28
CA ARG A 770 19.09 15.30 -7.30
C ARG A 770 19.63 15.31 -8.73
N GLY A 771 20.83 15.85 -8.90
CA GLY A 771 21.53 15.89 -10.18
C GLY A 771 21.75 14.48 -10.76
N SER A 772 21.40 14.30 -12.03
CA SER A 772 21.56 13.04 -12.76
C SER A 772 21.80 13.35 -14.24
N ILE A 773 22.77 12.63 -14.82
CA ILE A 773 23.17 12.71 -16.22
C ILE A 773 23.07 11.30 -16.81
N VAL A 774 22.26 11.12 -17.84
CA VAL A 774 22.10 9.84 -18.53
C VAL A 774 22.46 9.99 -20.00
N SER A 775 23.55 9.34 -20.40
CA SER A 775 23.97 9.24 -21.80
C SER A 775 23.12 8.18 -22.50
N ALA A 776 22.31 8.58 -23.47
CA ALA A 776 21.35 7.71 -24.14
C ALA A 776 21.58 7.63 -25.65
N ARG A 777 21.49 6.41 -26.19
CA ARG A 777 21.52 6.11 -27.62
C ARG A 777 20.17 5.50 -28.02
N LEU A 778 19.53 6.04 -29.05
CA LEU A 778 18.28 5.51 -29.61
C LEU A 778 18.53 5.00 -31.03
N ILE A 779 18.15 3.75 -31.30
CA ILE A 779 18.30 3.13 -32.63
C ILE A 779 17.19 3.62 -33.57
N ARG A 780 17.26 4.88 -33.99
CA ARG A 780 16.40 5.53 -34.99
C ARG A 780 17.25 6.41 -35.92
N GLY A 781 16.88 6.45 -37.20
CA GLY A 781 17.44 7.37 -38.19
C GLY A 781 16.54 8.57 -38.49
N GLY A 782 17.01 9.46 -39.38
CA GLY A 782 16.34 10.71 -39.75
C GLY A 782 16.73 11.89 -38.85
N ALA A 783 16.20 13.08 -39.14
CA ALA A 783 16.39 14.28 -38.32
C ALA A 783 15.43 14.28 -37.12
N TRP A 784 15.94 14.69 -35.95
CA TRP A 784 15.23 14.70 -34.68
C TRP A 784 15.54 15.96 -33.88
N LYS A 785 14.64 16.34 -32.98
CA LYS A 785 14.87 17.34 -31.94
C LYS A 785 14.41 16.82 -30.59
N LEU A 786 15.18 17.12 -29.55
CA LEU A 786 14.87 16.78 -28.17
C LEU A 786 14.59 18.09 -27.42
N TYR A 787 13.44 18.19 -26.78
CA TYR A 787 13.07 19.36 -25.98
C TYR A 787 13.02 19.00 -24.50
N ALA A 788 13.69 19.76 -23.65
CA ALA A 788 13.45 19.72 -22.21
C ALA A 788 12.09 20.36 -21.91
N LEU A 789 11.32 19.77 -21.00
CA LEU A 789 10.00 20.25 -20.61
C LEU A 789 9.93 20.70 -19.15
N ASP A 790 9.06 21.67 -18.86
CA ASP A 790 8.64 21.98 -17.49
C ASP A 790 7.69 20.90 -16.91
N MET A 791 7.23 21.09 -15.66
CA MET A 791 6.28 20.19 -14.98
C MET A 791 4.90 20.13 -15.63
N ARG A 792 4.60 21.07 -16.54
CA ARG A 792 3.32 21.26 -17.23
C ARG A 792 3.32 20.62 -18.62
N GLY A 793 4.51 20.33 -19.14
CA GLY A 793 4.81 19.74 -20.45
C GLY A 793 5.14 20.75 -21.55
N ASN A 794 5.36 22.03 -21.22
CA ASN A 794 5.78 23.03 -22.19
C ASN A 794 7.27 22.87 -22.52
N ARG A 795 7.65 23.09 -23.78
CA ARG A 795 9.06 23.10 -24.20
C ARG A 795 9.76 24.34 -23.65
N ILE A 796 10.83 24.15 -22.88
CA ILE A 796 11.62 25.27 -22.31
C ILE A 796 13.02 25.40 -22.91
N GLU A 797 13.58 24.33 -23.46
CA GLU A 797 14.93 24.33 -24.07
C GLU A 797 15.04 23.23 -25.14
N GLU A 798 15.82 23.46 -26.20
CA GLU A 798 16.19 22.43 -27.19
C GLU A 798 17.54 21.82 -26.79
N ARG A 799 17.56 20.53 -26.45
CA ARG A 799 18.76 19.79 -26.01
C ARG A 799 19.49 19.19 -27.23
N PRO A 800 20.84 19.15 -27.24
CA PRO A 800 21.60 18.61 -28.36
C PRO A 800 21.30 17.13 -28.68
N ILE A 801 21.27 16.82 -29.98
CA ILE A 801 21.29 15.45 -30.53
C ILE A 801 22.51 15.32 -31.45
N THR A 802 23.20 14.19 -31.41
CA THR A 802 24.22 13.81 -32.40
C THR A 802 23.76 12.58 -33.20
N HIS A 803 24.30 12.44 -34.41
CA HIS A 803 23.95 11.38 -35.37
C HIS A 803 25.19 10.51 -35.69
N PRO A 804 25.60 9.58 -34.80
CA PRO A 804 26.78 8.74 -35.01
C PRO A 804 26.63 7.74 -36.17
N SER A 805 25.41 7.51 -36.68
CA SER A 805 25.17 6.82 -37.95
C SER A 805 23.79 7.17 -38.52
N THR A 806 23.53 6.79 -39.77
CA THR A 806 22.23 7.00 -40.45
C THR A 806 21.04 6.32 -39.75
N THR A 807 21.30 5.37 -38.85
CA THR A 807 20.29 4.57 -38.13
C THR A 807 20.26 4.83 -36.62
N THR A 808 21.03 5.81 -36.12
CA THR A 808 21.25 6.02 -34.68
C THR A 808 21.29 7.50 -34.34
N ILE A 809 20.63 7.87 -33.24
CA ILE A 809 20.81 9.16 -32.57
C ILE A 809 21.38 8.96 -31.16
N GLU A 810 22.13 9.95 -30.68
CA GLU A 810 22.61 10.03 -29.31
C GLU A 810 22.25 11.39 -28.70
N PHE A 811 21.95 11.39 -27.41
CA PHE A 811 21.59 12.57 -26.63
C PHE A 811 21.84 12.34 -25.15
N THR A 812 21.89 13.42 -24.38
CA THR A 812 22.05 13.36 -22.92
C THR A 812 20.77 13.85 -22.25
N LEU A 813 20.22 13.04 -21.34
CA LEU A 813 19.19 13.49 -20.41
C LEU A 813 19.92 14.00 -19.16
N ASP A 814 19.94 15.31 -19.01
CA ASP A 814 20.68 16.04 -17.99
C ASP A 814 19.74 17.05 -17.32
N ASN A 815 19.63 16.96 -16.01
CA ASN A 815 18.85 17.88 -15.17
C ASN A 815 19.73 18.90 -14.40
N THR A 816 21.07 18.85 -14.57
CA THR A 816 22.02 19.81 -13.99
C THR A 816 22.20 21.07 -14.83
N THR A 817 21.95 20.97 -16.15
CA THR A 817 21.98 22.08 -17.11
C THR A 817 20.61 22.74 -17.34
N GLY A 818 20.59 23.88 -18.04
CA GLY A 818 19.39 24.69 -18.30
C GLY A 818 18.97 25.58 -17.13
N SER A 819 17.95 26.42 -17.33
CA SER A 819 17.47 27.39 -16.32
C SER A 819 16.91 26.75 -15.05
N GLN A 820 16.32 25.55 -15.17
CA GLN A 820 15.78 24.75 -14.07
C GLN A 820 16.03 23.25 -14.32
N PRO A 821 16.05 22.40 -13.28
CA PRO A 821 16.13 20.95 -13.45
C PRO A 821 14.82 20.40 -14.05
N VAL A 822 14.93 19.36 -14.87
CA VAL A 822 13.80 18.75 -15.59
C VAL A 822 13.79 17.23 -15.42
N MET A 823 12.61 16.61 -15.58
CA MET A 823 12.43 15.15 -15.59
C MET A 823 11.79 14.63 -16.89
N TYR A 824 11.33 15.53 -17.76
CA TYR A 824 10.53 15.20 -18.92
C TYR A 824 11.16 15.80 -20.18
N TYR A 825 11.15 15.02 -21.27
CA TYR A 825 11.67 15.47 -22.55
C TYR A 825 10.78 15.02 -23.71
N GLU A 826 10.57 15.87 -24.71
CA GLU A 826 9.82 15.54 -25.92
C GLU A 826 10.77 15.32 -27.10
N LEU A 827 10.73 14.13 -27.69
CA LEU A 827 11.54 13.74 -28.85
C LEU A 827 10.66 13.72 -30.10
N VAL A 828 10.93 14.65 -31.03
CA VAL A 828 10.09 14.93 -32.20
C VAL A 828 10.92 14.75 -33.47
N LYS A 829 10.40 14.00 -34.44
CA LYS A 829 11.02 13.88 -35.76
C LYS A 829 10.75 15.15 -36.56
N GLN A 830 11.76 15.63 -37.30
CA GLN A 830 11.60 16.68 -38.31
C GLN A 830 11.21 16.07 -39.67
#